data_AF-A0A1F8N6Z9-F1
#
_entry.id   AF-A0A1F8N6Z9-F1
#
_cell.length_a   1.000
_cell.length_b   1.000
_cell.length_c   1.000
_cell.angle_alpha   90.00
_cell.angle_beta   90.00
_cell.angle_gamma   90.00
#
_symmetry.space_group_name_H-M   'P 1'
#
loop_
_entity.id
_entity.type
_entity.pdbx_description
1 polymer ?
#
loop_
_entity_poly.entity_id
_entity_poly.type
_entity_poly.pdbx_seq_one_letter_code
_entity_poly.pdbx_strand_id
1 'polypeptide(L)'
;MPIFARVDVLYRIRDLGKLLLYAILVVLLVLLVRHDVARYLALSRGIESGLNDDQPPLIEPRFGVNVALERYASDEALDEALTMIRSAGFGTIRQRFSWAEMEPQRGEYLWARWDHVLSRVREHDLQIIAILDTSPSWARPSWESENPWAPPTSIDDYALFVGRFAERYGDWVMAYQIWDQPNISPHWGVGPIDPARYVDLLRASSESIRSVDADALIVAGELAPNLEGGGRNMSDLQFLREIYRRGAGAYFDVLGAKAYGFWSGPDDRRVDADVLNFSRTVLLRSEMVHRGEGYKPIWALESGWSALPGDWQGRPSPQGNDDPLVQAERLERAIVRVQEEWSWLGLMCMLHFQPNAAEDDPIWGYALLGPNGEPRPVWERLQQSLHGEPTLYPGLNREFSRYLHPISGKDLTDFSFWGTDLIFEVETSQDGGRLAVAVDELHTDVIVDLDGEEGVERVHIGSRLSARAHKVRIRGTPEEVAALRAVQIGYRPPSSRIWLSLLAGGVGLACLGWAIWSTARTLPWGQMWSGVRKRWLAIPAWLQVASIGICFSALFLAPTPIFALVGLGLYGLNALLRPDLALLFAVASIPFAPIHVQLGPGSFSLAEVSLLSAVGAHLWGALFASPSDQGGILRRIRAVRLHWVDWVVLLLVLLGLGTSLVAEYQHVALREWRVVVCGSALLYLLLRAFTKNSRDLERLADVLWLFGVLVALYALARYFSPEGVIEAEGVRRARAFYGSPNNLALYLERVLPLGVSVGLWGGSNWRRWVYRLGVLPIGMAMLLTFSRGSLLLGVPAALLVLGWMRGGRARWIASGVVVIGVLGLVLFTGVARLSTALDLAQGTTYLRISLWRAAWAMVCDHPWLGVGLDNFLYYYGDYILPGAEVERWLSHPHNLVLDFWLRLGIGGVMLLVGLLVGFAHKAVKAYRSLPEGDSRAMALGFVGGMAAAVAHGSIDSFFFVIELAYWFLFALAWVTMASQARSSNE
;
A
#
# COMPACT_ATOMS: atom_id res chain seq x y z
N MET A 1 -29.59 -61.17 2.73
CA MET A 1 -29.37 -59.88 2.03
C MET A 1 -28.86 -58.68 2.87
N PRO A 2 -28.37 -58.78 4.14
CA PRO A 2 -27.80 -57.62 4.85
C PRO A 2 -26.26 -57.47 4.80
N ILE A 3 -25.52 -58.47 4.31
CA ILE A 3 -24.04 -58.47 4.28
C ILE A 3 -23.49 -57.57 3.15
N PHE A 4 -24.09 -57.61 1.95
CA PHE A 4 -23.66 -56.78 0.82
C PHE A 4 -23.85 -55.27 1.07
N ALA A 5 -24.90 -54.86 1.80
CA ALA A 5 -25.11 -53.46 2.16
C ALA A 5 -24.08 -52.93 3.19
N ARG A 6 -23.53 -53.78 4.06
CA ARG A 6 -22.45 -53.40 5.00
C ARG A 6 -21.10 -53.26 4.30
N VAL A 7 -20.82 -54.11 3.31
CA VAL A 7 -19.58 -54.06 2.52
C VAL A 7 -19.52 -52.78 1.68
N ASP A 8 -20.62 -52.39 1.02
CA ASP A 8 -20.71 -51.13 0.26
C ASP A 8 -20.48 -49.88 1.11
N VAL A 9 -20.92 -49.87 2.37
CA VAL A 9 -20.71 -48.73 3.29
C VAL A 9 -19.23 -48.63 3.70
N LEU A 10 -18.58 -49.76 3.97
CA LEU A 10 -17.15 -49.80 4.33
C LEU A 10 -16.25 -49.35 3.17
N TYR A 11 -16.55 -49.76 1.93
CA TYR A 11 -15.83 -49.29 0.74
C TYR A 11 -15.96 -47.76 0.55
N ARG A 12 -17.17 -47.21 0.74
CA ARG A 12 -17.41 -45.75 0.63
C ARG A 12 -16.68 -44.95 1.71
N ILE A 13 -16.64 -45.45 2.96
CA ILE A 13 -15.89 -44.80 4.05
C ILE A 13 -14.39 -44.80 3.75
N ARG A 14 -13.87 -45.92 3.25
CA ARG A 14 -12.45 -46.03 2.86
C ARG A 14 -12.09 -45.05 1.75
N ASP A 15 -12.91 -44.94 0.70
CA ASP A 15 -12.64 -44.03 -0.42
C ASP A 15 -12.80 -42.54 -0.02
N LEU A 16 -13.73 -42.21 0.89
CA LEU A 16 -13.76 -40.88 1.50
C LEU A 16 -12.49 -40.58 2.30
N GLY A 17 -12.02 -41.55 3.08
CA GLY A 17 -10.77 -41.44 3.84
C GLY A 17 -9.56 -41.20 2.93
N LYS A 18 -9.51 -41.88 1.78
CA LYS A 18 -8.48 -41.64 0.74
C LYS A 18 -8.57 -40.23 0.17
N LEU A 19 -9.76 -39.75 -0.18
CA LEU A 19 -9.92 -38.39 -0.71
C LEU A 19 -9.53 -37.32 0.29
N LEU A 20 -9.89 -37.50 1.57
CA LEU A 20 -9.45 -36.60 2.64
C LEU A 20 -7.92 -36.60 2.75
N LEU A 21 -7.30 -37.79 2.74
CA LEU A 21 -5.84 -37.93 2.75
C LEU A 21 -5.20 -37.23 1.54
N TYR A 22 -5.73 -37.44 0.33
CA TYR A 22 -5.21 -36.80 -0.88
C TYR A 22 -5.39 -35.28 -0.83
N ALA A 23 -6.50 -34.77 -0.32
CA ALA A 23 -6.71 -33.34 -0.13
C ALA A 23 -5.70 -32.75 0.87
N ILE A 24 -5.43 -33.44 1.98
CA ILE A 24 -4.39 -33.05 2.94
C ILE A 24 -3.02 -33.04 2.26
N LEU A 25 -2.70 -34.08 1.48
CA LEU A 25 -1.43 -34.15 0.74
C LEU A 25 -1.30 -33.04 -0.32
N VAL A 26 -2.39 -32.68 -1.01
CA VAL A 26 -2.40 -31.52 -1.94
C VAL A 26 -2.10 -30.24 -1.18
N VAL A 27 -2.77 -30.00 -0.04
CA VAL A 27 -2.53 -28.79 0.77
C VAL A 27 -1.08 -28.77 1.26
N LEU A 28 -0.56 -29.87 1.80
CA LEU A 28 0.84 -29.97 2.25
C LEU A 28 1.82 -29.72 1.11
N LEU A 29 1.58 -30.30 -0.08
CA LEU A 29 2.44 -30.11 -1.24
C LEU A 29 2.41 -28.66 -1.75
N VAL A 30 1.22 -28.05 -1.82
CA VAL A 30 1.08 -26.62 -2.17
C VAL A 30 1.79 -25.74 -1.16
N LEU A 31 1.68 -26.04 0.14
CA LEU A 31 2.38 -25.30 1.20
C LEU A 31 3.90 -25.44 1.10
N LEU A 32 4.41 -26.64 0.77
CA LEU A 32 5.84 -26.88 0.54
C LEU A 32 6.35 -26.12 -0.68
N VAL A 33 5.68 -26.23 -1.83
CA VAL A 33 6.05 -25.49 -3.05
C VAL A 33 5.97 -23.99 -2.81
N ARG A 34 4.91 -23.52 -2.14
CA ARG A 34 4.77 -22.10 -1.76
C ARG A 34 5.89 -21.67 -0.83
N HIS A 35 6.29 -22.49 0.13
CA HIS A 35 7.40 -22.20 1.04
C HIS A 35 8.71 -22.04 0.26
N ASP A 36 9.00 -22.96 -0.67
CA ASP A 36 10.20 -22.89 -1.51
C ASP A 36 10.19 -21.67 -2.44
N VAL A 37 9.04 -21.37 -3.07
CA VAL A 37 8.86 -20.16 -3.90
C VAL A 37 9.05 -18.91 -3.06
N ALA A 38 8.39 -18.81 -1.91
CA ALA A 38 8.50 -17.65 -1.02
C ALA A 38 9.93 -17.46 -0.51
N ARG A 39 10.62 -18.56 -0.18
CA ARG A 39 12.02 -18.55 0.24
C ARG A 39 12.94 -18.08 -0.90
N TYR A 40 12.75 -18.60 -2.11
CA TYR A 40 13.51 -18.17 -3.28
C TYR A 40 13.31 -16.68 -3.55
N LEU A 41 12.05 -16.22 -3.61
CA LEU A 41 11.72 -14.81 -3.82
C LEU A 41 12.30 -13.90 -2.72
N ALA A 42 12.28 -14.33 -1.46
CA ALA A 42 12.88 -13.58 -0.36
C ALA A 42 14.41 -13.47 -0.50
N LEU A 43 15.08 -14.56 -0.90
CA LEU A 43 16.54 -14.58 -1.08
C LEU A 43 16.97 -13.79 -2.31
N SER A 44 16.18 -13.80 -3.40
CA SER A 44 16.51 -13.11 -4.64
C SER A 44 16.03 -11.65 -4.69
N ARG A 45 15.36 -11.15 -3.65
CA ARG A 45 14.79 -9.81 -3.65
C ARG A 45 15.88 -8.75 -3.56
N GLY A 46 15.88 -7.79 -4.48
CA GLY A 46 16.89 -6.74 -4.59
C GLY A 46 18.17 -7.17 -5.31
N ILE A 47 18.24 -8.43 -5.79
CA ILE A 47 19.35 -8.90 -6.62
C ILE A 47 19.01 -8.60 -8.07
N GLU A 48 19.82 -7.75 -8.70
CA GLU A 48 19.74 -7.46 -10.13
C GLU A 48 20.87 -8.16 -10.87
N SER A 49 20.65 -8.50 -12.14
CA SER A 49 21.64 -9.23 -12.92
C SER A 49 22.96 -8.47 -13.06
N GLY A 50 22.96 -7.14 -12.91
CA GLY A 50 24.13 -6.27 -13.12
C GLY A 50 24.51 -6.09 -14.59
N LEU A 51 23.80 -6.72 -15.54
CA LEU A 51 24.12 -6.73 -16.97
C LEU A 51 23.25 -5.81 -17.83
N ASN A 52 22.30 -5.09 -17.22
CA ASN A 52 21.45 -4.19 -17.99
C ASN A 52 22.28 -3.01 -18.50
N ASP A 53 21.96 -2.56 -19.71
CA ASP A 53 22.63 -1.46 -20.42
C ASP A 53 22.47 -0.12 -19.69
N ASP A 54 21.42 0.00 -18.88
CA ASP A 54 21.09 1.18 -18.09
C ASP A 54 21.62 1.10 -16.65
N GLN A 55 22.47 0.14 -16.30
CA GLN A 55 23.03 0.08 -14.94
C GLN A 55 23.88 1.32 -14.65
N PRO A 56 23.67 1.97 -13.49
CA PRO A 56 24.52 3.07 -13.09
C PRO A 56 25.95 2.59 -12.81
N PRO A 57 26.97 3.40 -13.11
CA PRO A 57 28.36 3.06 -12.79
C PRO A 57 28.57 2.99 -11.27
N LEU A 58 29.40 2.03 -10.84
CA LEU A 58 29.91 1.97 -9.47
C LEU A 58 30.98 3.03 -9.25
N ILE A 59 31.04 3.57 -8.03
CA ILE A 59 32.11 4.48 -7.59
C ILE A 59 33.31 3.66 -7.15
N GLU A 60 34.52 4.13 -7.43
CA GLU A 60 35.75 3.46 -7.07
C GLU A 60 36.73 4.35 -6.29
N PRO A 61 37.18 3.96 -5.08
CA PRO A 61 36.67 2.87 -4.23
C PRO A 61 35.17 2.97 -3.89
N ARG A 62 34.48 1.82 -3.89
CA ARG A 62 33.02 1.72 -3.62
C ARG A 62 32.58 2.05 -2.19
N PHE A 63 33.53 2.33 -1.30
CA PHE A 63 33.27 2.62 0.10
C PHE A 63 33.78 4.01 0.49
N GLY A 64 32.95 4.70 1.27
CA GLY A 64 33.28 5.99 1.85
C GLY A 64 33.01 6.06 3.34
N VAL A 65 33.18 7.23 3.93
CA VAL A 65 32.92 7.47 5.35
C VAL A 65 32.45 8.91 5.59
N ASN A 66 31.51 9.10 6.51
CA ASN A 66 31.16 10.47 6.91
C ASN A 66 32.21 11.02 7.89
N VAL A 67 32.51 12.29 7.73
CA VAL A 67 33.53 12.98 8.49
C VAL A 67 32.97 14.25 9.11
N ALA A 68 33.65 14.73 10.14
CA ALA A 68 33.40 16.02 10.76
C ALA A 68 34.74 16.76 10.83
N LEU A 69 35.31 17.07 9.66
CA LEU A 69 36.68 17.60 9.53
C LEU A 69 36.88 18.91 10.30
N GLU A 70 35.79 19.63 10.53
CA GLU A 70 35.77 20.86 11.29
C GLU A 70 36.27 20.67 12.74
N ARG A 71 36.23 19.45 13.30
CA ARG A 71 36.72 19.17 14.66
C ARG A 71 38.24 19.29 14.82
N TYR A 72 39.01 19.11 13.75
CA TYR A 72 40.47 19.03 13.83
C TYR A 72 41.05 20.44 13.89
N ALA A 73 41.63 20.80 15.04
CA ALA A 73 42.13 22.14 15.29
C ALA A 73 43.54 22.41 14.73
N SER A 74 44.30 21.36 14.39
CA SER A 74 45.62 21.48 13.79
C SER A 74 45.71 20.72 12.47
N ASP A 75 46.59 21.20 11.59
CA ASP A 75 46.83 20.61 10.28
C ASP A 75 47.35 19.18 10.38
N GLU A 76 48.21 18.91 11.39
CA GLU A 76 48.76 17.58 11.60
C GLU A 76 47.66 16.55 11.93
N ALA A 77 46.69 16.93 12.78
CA ALA A 77 45.59 16.03 13.13
C ALA A 77 44.62 15.82 11.96
N LEU A 78 44.39 16.85 11.15
CA LEU A 78 43.59 16.74 9.93
C LEU A 78 44.27 15.84 8.90
N ASP A 79 45.56 16.05 8.63
CA ASP A 79 46.34 15.24 7.68
C ASP A 79 46.45 13.78 8.14
N GLU A 80 46.61 13.53 9.45
CA GLU A 80 46.61 12.19 10.02
C GLU A 80 45.26 11.50 9.82
N ALA A 81 44.14 12.19 10.08
CA ALA A 81 42.80 11.68 9.85
C ALA A 81 42.54 11.31 8.38
N LEU A 82 42.90 12.21 7.45
CA LEU A 82 42.75 11.98 6.01
C LEU A 82 43.63 10.82 5.53
N THR A 83 44.87 10.73 6.02
CA THR A 83 45.79 9.61 5.74
C THR A 83 45.20 8.28 6.23
N MET A 84 44.66 8.25 7.45
CA MET A 84 44.00 7.05 8.00
C MET A 84 42.82 6.61 7.13
N ILE A 85 41.95 7.54 6.73
CA ILE A 85 40.79 7.26 5.88
C ILE A 85 41.25 6.67 4.53
N ARG A 86 42.18 7.33 3.85
CA ARG A 86 42.66 6.88 2.54
C ARG A 86 43.38 5.54 2.64
N SER A 87 44.25 5.37 3.63
CA SER A 87 45.03 4.16 3.82
C SER A 87 44.17 2.94 4.19
N ALA A 88 42.99 3.14 4.80
CA ALA A 88 42.03 2.06 5.07
C ALA A 88 41.25 1.58 3.84
N GLY A 89 41.41 2.24 2.69
CA GLY A 89 40.76 1.88 1.42
C GLY A 89 39.50 2.68 1.09
N PHE A 90 39.17 3.72 1.86
CA PHE A 90 38.07 4.63 1.51
C PHE A 90 38.47 5.58 0.37
N GLY A 91 37.53 5.78 -0.56
CA GLY A 91 37.69 6.68 -1.70
C GLY A 91 37.00 8.04 -1.52
N THR A 92 35.89 8.02 -0.79
CA THR A 92 34.97 9.14 -0.69
C THR A 92 34.74 9.51 0.77
N ILE A 93 34.75 10.81 1.05
CA ILE A 93 34.31 11.37 2.32
C ILE A 93 33.00 12.14 2.12
N ARG A 94 32.10 12.04 3.10
CA ARG A 94 30.87 12.84 3.13
C ARG A 94 30.97 13.87 4.26
N GLN A 95 30.92 15.14 3.91
CA GLN A 95 31.14 16.27 4.82
C GLN A 95 29.94 17.24 4.79
N ARG A 96 29.52 17.70 5.96
CA ARG A 96 28.47 18.72 6.08
C ARG A 96 29.04 20.13 5.95
N PHE A 97 28.33 20.98 5.21
CA PHE A 97 28.59 22.41 5.03
C PHE A 97 27.31 23.18 5.40
N SER A 98 27.24 23.61 6.66
CA SER A 98 26.07 24.30 7.23
C SER A 98 25.93 25.70 6.62
N TRP A 99 24.84 25.96 5.88
CA TRP A 99 24.53 27.31 5.38
C TRP A 99 24.44 28.32 6.53
N ALA A 100 23.85 27.92 7.66
CA ALA A 100 23.70 28.78 8.83
C ALA A 100 25.04 29.26 9.39
N GLU A 101 26.09 28.44 9.32
CA GLU A 101 27.44 28.78 9.78
C GLU A 101 28.26 29.50 8.70
N MET A 102 28.04 29.16 7.43
CA MET A 102 28.79 29.72 6.31
C MET A 102 28.28 31.10 5.87
N GLU A 103 27.01 31.42 6.09
CA GLU A 103 26.41 32.72 5.80
C GLU A 103 25.59 33.24 7.00
N PRO A 104 26.24 33.55 8.13
CA PRO A 104 25.55 33.96 9.36
C PRO A 104 24.75 35.26 9.18
N GLN A 105 25.19 36.12 8.24
CA GLN A 105 24.47 37.31 7.79
C GLN A 105 24.37 37.28 6.26
N ARG A 106 23.23 37.75 5.73
CA ARG A 106 22.96 37.73 4.29
C ARG A 106 24.06 38.44 3.50
N GLY A 107 24.70 37.73 2.58
CA GLY A 107 25.81 38.17 1.73
C GLY A 107 27.19 38.12 2.38
N GLU A 108 27.30 37.77 3.67
CA GLU A 108 28.58 37.66 4.39
C GLU A 108 28.99 36.19 4.54
N TYR A 109 29.80 35.70 3.59
CA TYR A 109 30.25 34.32 3.57
C TYR A 109 31.58 34.07 4.30
N LEU A 110 31.65 32.99 5.08
CA LEU A 110 32.83 32.57 5.84
C LEU A 110 33.56 31.38 5.17
N TRP A 111 34.24 31.65 4.04
CA TRP A 111 34.91 30.61 3.23
C TRP A 111 36.25 30.10 3.80
N ALA A 112 36.97 30.94 4.57
CA ALA A 112 38.39 30.73 4.87
C ALA A 112 38.71 29.37 5.50
N ARG A 113 37.83 28.85 6.38
CA ARG A 113 38.00 27.53 6.99
C ARG A 113 37.93 26.42 5.96
N TRP A 114 36.92 26.45 5.09
CA TRP A 114 36.68 25.40 4.11
C TRP A 114 37.65 25.47 2.95
N ASP A 115 38.12 26.66 2.57
CA ASP A 115 39.23 26.82 1.63
C ASP A 115 40.47 26.02 2.08
N HIS A 116 40.80 26.12 3.36
CA HIS A 116 41.93 25.44 3.98
C HIS A 116 41.70 23.93 4.14
N VAL A 117 40.53 23.51 4.62
CA VAL A 117 40.22 22.09 4.81
C VAL A 117 40.17 21.35 3.48
N LEU A 118 39.49 21.91 2.48
CA LEU A 118 39.29 21.24 1.20
C LEU A 118 40.58 21.14 0.37
N SER A 119 41.49 22.12 0.48
CA SER A 119 42.80 22.00 -0.17
C SER A 119 43.58 20.79 0.35
N ARG A 120 43.50 20.50 1.66
CA ARG A 120 44.10 19.32 2.26
C ARG A 120 43.44 18.03 1.79
N VAL A 121 42.11 17.95 1.77
CA VAL A 121 41.41 16.75 1.29
C VAL A 121 41.87 16.35 -0.12
N ARG A 122 42.07 17.34 -1.00
CA ARG A 122 42.58 17.12 -2.36
C ARG A 122 44.00 16.54 -2.40
N GLU A 123 44.87 16.93 -1.46
CA GLU A 123 46.24 16.38 -1.36
C GLU A 123 46.27 14.89 -0.97
N HIS A 124 45.17 14.34 -0.45
CA HIS A 124 45.05 12.95 -0.01
C HIS A 124 44.25 12.05 -0.97
N ASP A 125 43.97 12.49 -2.20
CA ASP A 125 43.22 11.75 -3.23
C ASP A 125 41.85 11.22 -2.74
N LEU A 126 41.12 12.05 -1.99
CA LEU A 126 39.77 11.76 -1.50
C LEU A 126 38.73 12.59 -2.23
N GLN A 127 37.64 11.94 -2.65
CA GLN A 127 36.47 12.59 -3.25
C GLN A 127 35.50 13.08 -2.17
N ILE A 128 34.75 14.15 -2.44
CA ILE A 128 33.87 14.78 -1.45
C ILE A 128 32.41 14.76 -1.90
N ILE A 129 31.54 14.26 -1.03
CA ILE A 129 30.10 14.53 -1.08
C ILE A 129 29.80 15.67 -0.12
N ALA A 130 29.34 16.80 -0.65
CA ALA A 130 29.01 17.98 0.13
C ALA A 130 27.53 17.95 0.54
N ILE A 131 27.25 17.85 1.84
CA ILE A 131 25.89 18.03 2.37
C ILE A 131 25.66 19.51 2.56
N LEU A 132 24.79 20.09 1.75
CA LEU A 132 24.37 21.48 1.87
C LEU A 132 23.04 21.49 2.62
N ASP A 133 23.03 21.94 3.87
CA ASP A 133 21.83 21.92 4.72
C ASP A 133 21.77 23.13 5.66
N THR A 134 20.73 23.15 6.49
CA THR A 134 20.37 24.22 7.44
C THR A 134 19.95 25.54 6.80
N SER A 135 19.41 26.44 7.61
CA SER A 135 19.02 27.79 7.26
C SER A 135 19.55 28.78 8.31
N PRO A 136 20.23 29.88 7.91
CA PRO A 136 20.67 30.91 8.84
C PRO A 136 19.47 31.60 9.52
N SER A 137 19.71 32.25 10.65
CA SER A 137 18.67 32.94 11.42
C SER A 137 17.85 33.93 10.61
N TRP A 138 18.48 34.63 9.65
CA TRP A 138 17.81 35.61 8.79
C TRP A 138 16.94 34.99 7.68
N ALA A 139 17.15 33.71 7.34
CA ALA A 139 16.41 33.00 6.29
C ALA A 139 15.29 32.09 6.85
N ARG A 140 15.20 31.92 8.17
CA ARG A 140 14.24 31.01 8.82
C ARG A 140 12.88 31.66 9.11
N PRO A 141 11.79 30.86 9.15
CA PRO A 141 10.51 31.34 9.65
C PRO A 141 10.62 31.80 11.11
N SER A 142 9.94 32.88 11.48
CA SER A 142 10.07 33.47 12.82
C SER A 142 9.64 32.52 13.96
N TRP A 143 8.75 31.56 13.68
CA TRP A 143 8.30 30.56 14.66
C TRP A 143 9.23 29.33 14.76
N GLU A 144 10.27 29.24 13.94
CA GLU A 144 11.29 28.18 13.93
C GLU A 144 12.70 28.76 14.21
N SER A 145 12.78 29.93 14.86
CA SER A 145 14.03 30.69 15.04
C SER A 145 15.15 29.94 15.76
N GLU A 146 14.81 28.89 16.50
CA GLU A 146 15.77 28.06 17.24
C GLU A 146 16.20 26.79 16.48
N ASN A 147 15.48 26.40 15.42
CA ASN A 147 15.76 25.17 14.67
C ASN A 147 16.56 25.49 13.39
N PRO A 148 17.87 25.20 13.32
CA PRO A 148 18.64 25.47 12.11
C PRO A 148 18.22 24.60 10.92
N TRP A 149 17.57 23.45 11.15
CA TRP A 149 17.05 22.57 10.08
C TRP A 149 15.60 22.90 9.70
N ALA A 150 15.09 24.07 10.04
CA ALA A 150 13.87 24.55 9.43
C ALA A 150 14.13 24.91 7.96
N PRO A 151 13.24 24.55 7.02
CA PRO A 151 13.40 24.94 5.62
C PRO A 151 13.38 26.47 5.51
N PRO A 152 14.14 27.04 4.58
CA PRO A 152 14.23 28.50 4.45
C PRO A 152 12.91 29.09 4.00
N THR A 153 12.63 30.33 4.39
CA THR A 153 11.45 31.08 3.94
C THR A 153 11.46 31.35 2.45
N SER A 154 12.64 31.69 1.91
CA SER A 154 12.93 31.93 0.50
C SER A 154 13.79 30.80 -0.06
N ILE A 155 13.28 30.08 -1.05
CA ILE A 155 14.04 29.03 -1.74
C ILE A 155 15.17 29.64 -2.57
N ASP A 156 14.95 30.84 -3.14
CA ASP A 156 15.95 31.54 -3.96
C ASP A 156 17.21 31.91 -3.18
N ASP A 157 17.08 32.24 -1.88
CA ASP A 157 18.24 32.54 -1.03
C ASP A 157 19.10 31.30 -0.79
N TYR A 158 18.47 30.13 -0.59
CA TYR A 158 19.20 28.87 -0.47
C TYR A 158 19.82 28.46 -1.81
N ALA A 159 19.08 28.60 -2.92
CA ALA A 159 19.57 28.34 -4.27
C ALA A 159 20.80 29.22 -4.61
N LEU A 160 20.80 30.47 -4.17
CA LEU A 160 21.95 31.37 -4.33
C LEU A 160 23.17 30.86 -3.55
N PHE A 161 22.99 30.45 -2.29
CA PHE A 161 24.08 29.89 -1.48
C PHE A 161 24.69 28.64 -2.13
N VAL A 162 23.87 27.67 -2.53
CA VAL A 162 24.39 26.43 -3.14
C VAL A 162 25.07 26.70 -4.48
N GLY A 163 24.57 27.67 -5.26
CA GLY A 163 25.23 28.12 -6.50
C GLY A 163 26.59 28.77 -6.24
N ARG A 164 26.71 29.62 -5.21
CA ARG A 164 27.99 30.22 -4.79
C ARG A 164 28.97 29.18 -4.25
N PHE A 165 28.47 28.18 -3.54
CA PHE A 165 29.26 27.05 -3.07
C PHE A 165 29.82 26.27 -4.26
N ALA A 166 28.98 25.93 -5.25
CA ALA A 166 29.40 25.22 -6.46
C ALA A 166 30.38 26.03 -7.32
N GLU A 167 30.13 27.34 -7.51
CA GLU A 167 31.04 28.25 -8.23
C GLU A 167 32.45 28.25 -7.61
N ARG A 168 32.54 28.11 -6.28
CA ARG A 168 33.81 28.14 -5.55
C ARG A 168 34.51 26.79 -5.48
N TYR A 169 33.77 25.71 -5.27
CA TYR A 169 34.32 24.39 -4.91
C TYR A 169 34.02 23.28 -5.92
N GLY A 170 33.42 23.58 -7.08
CA GLY A 170 33.00 22.57 -8.07
C GLY A 170 34.10 21.59 -8.47
N ASP A 171 35.32 22.09 -8.73
CA ASP A 171 36.47 21.25 -9.08
C ASP A 171 36.88 20.25 -7.98
N TRP A 172 36.39 20.43 -6.74
CA TRP A 172 36.79 19.65 -5.56
C TRP A 172 35.65 18.77 -5.02
N VAL A 173 34.43 18.94 -5.51
CA VAL A 173 33.23 18.27 -4.99
C VAL A 173 32.73 17.27 -6.04
N MET A 174 32.67 16.00 -5.65
CA MET A 174 32.16 14.93 -6.52
C MET A 174 30.64 15.03 -6.69
N ALA A 175 29.92 15.36 -5.61
CA ALA A 175 28.47 15.44 -5.63
C ALA A 175 27.92 16.36 -4.55
N TYR A 176 26.75 16.96 -4.83
CA TYR A 176 26.05 17.87 -3.94
C TYR A 176 24.78 17.20 -3.40
N GLN A 177 24.76 16.92 -2.10
CA GLN A 177 23.54 16.49 -1.43
C GLN A 177 22.72 17.69 -1.00
N ILE A 178 21.49 17.75 -1.52
CA ILE A 178 20.56 18.83 -1.23
C ILE A 178 19.72 18.45 -0.02
N TRP A 179 20.06 19.03 1.12
CA TRP A 179 19.45 18.79 2.43
C TRP A 179 19.72 17.41 3.04
N ASP A 180 19.45 17.23 4.33
CA ASP A 180 19.54 15.95 5.05
C ASP A 180 18.22 15.67 5.76
N GLN A 181 17.65 14.47 5.54
CA GLN A 181 16.45 13.97 6.22
C GLN A 181 15.22 14.89 6.11
N PRO A 182 14.83 15.33 4.89
CA PRO A 182 13.68 16.24 4.71
C PRO A 182 12.33 15.61 5.09
N ASN A 183 12.31 14.32 5.43
CA ASN A 183 11.11 13.55 5.75
C ASN A 183 10.81 13.42 7.26
N ILE A 184 11.62 14.01 8.14
CA ILE A 184 11.41 13.95 9.60
C ILE A 184 11.63 15.28 10.32
N SER A 185 11.02 15.43 11.49
CA SER A 185 11.31 16.49 12.47
C SER A 185 12.51 16.08 13.35
N PRO A 186 13.41 17.00 13.72
CA PRO A 186 13.40 18.44 13.44
C PRO A 186 14.06 18.83 12.10
N HIS A 187 14.49 17.84 11.30
CA HIS A 187 15.31 18.03 10.10
C HIS A 187 14.57 18.73 8.94
N TRP A 188 13.25 18.94 9.03
CA TRP A 188 12.48 19.76 8.09
C TRP A 188 11.50 20.68 8.85
N GLY A 189 11.95 21.25 9.97
CA GLY A 189 11.08 22.00 10.89
C GLY A 189 10.26 21.10 11.82
N VAL A 190 9.50 21.71 12.73
CA VAL A 190 8.57 21.02 13.65
C VAL A 190 7.13 20.99 13.14
N GLY A 191 6.89 21.58 11.95
CA GLY A 191 5.63 21.54 11.23
C GLY A 191 5.36 20.20 10.53
N PRO A 192 4.24 20.09 9.81
CA PRO A 192 4.02 19.02 8.85
C PRO A 192 5.15 18.89 7.82
N ILE A 193 5.57 17.66 7.53
CA ILE A 193 6.46 17.35 6.41
C ILE A 193 5.78 17.76 5.10
N ASP A 194 6.56 18.46 4.27
CA ASP A 194 6.12 19.06 3.01
C ASP A 194 7.03 18.59 1.86
N PRO A 195 6.69 17.45 1.21
CA PRO A 195 7.43 16.96 0.05
C PRO A 195 7.42 17.95 -1.13
N ALA A 196 6.39 18.78 -1.28
CA ALA A 196 6.29 19.72 -2.40
C ALA A 196 7.35 20.83 -2.26
N ARG A 197 7.44 21.43 -1.07
CA ARG A 197 8.46 22.43 -0.77
C ARG A 197 9.88 21.88 -0.92
N TYR A 198 10.11 20.62 -0.55
CA TYR A 198 11.40 19.98 -0.77
C TYR A 198 11.71 19.80 -2.27
N VAL A 199 10.73 19.44 -3.11
CA VAL A 199 10.93 19.35 -4.57
C VAL A 199 11.21 20.72 -5.20
N ASP A 200 10.57 21.79 -4.74
CA ASP A 200 10.89 23.14 -5.20
C ASP A 200 12.32 23.56 -4.80
N LEU A 201 12.74 23.25 -3.57
CA LEU A 201 14.10 23.50 -3.09
C LEU A 201 15.13 22.69 -3.88
N LEU A 202 14.85 21.40 -4.15
CA LEU A 202 15.71 20.53 -4.94
C LEU A 202 15.85 21.03 -6.38
N ARG A 203 14.75 21.43 -7.02
CA ARG A 203 14.75 22.00 -8.38
C ARG A 203 15.63 23.25 -8.45
N ALA A 204 15.36 24.24 -7.61
CA ALA A 204 16.08 25.51 -7.63
C ALA A 204 17.58 25.32 -7.33
N SER A 205 17.91 24.40 -6.42
CA SER A 205 19.30 24.07 -6.09
C SER A 205 20.02 23.39 -7.26
N SER A 206 19.37 22.41 -7.88
CA SER A 206 19.89 21.68 -9.05
C SER A 206 20.15 22.63 -10.23
N GLU A 207 19.20 23.51 -10.54
CA GLU A 207 19.33 24.51 -11.60
C GLU A 207 20.44 25.52 -11.30
N SER A 208 20.56 25.99 -10.05
CA SER A 208 21.59 26.94 -9.63
C SER A 208 23.00 26.33 -9.73
N ILE A 209 23.20 25.12 -9.21
CA ILE A 209 24.48 24.41 -9.29
C ILE A 209 24.85 24.15 -10.76
N ARG A 210 23.91 23.62 -11.57
CA ARG A 210 24.17 23.31 -12.98
C ARG A 210 24.39 24.51 -13.87
N SER A 211 24.05 25.72 -13.41
CA SER A 211 24.37 26.96 -14.13
C SER A 211 25.86 27.30 -14.11
N VAL A 212 26.60 26.79 -13.10
CA VAL A 212 28.05 27.01 -12.94
C VAL A 212 28.87 25.73 -13.16
N ASP A 213 28.27 24.56 -12.93
CA ASP A 213 28.87 23.24 -13.11
C ASP A 213 27.86 22.27 -13.76
N ALA A 214 27.88 22.21 -15.09
CA ALA A 214 26.89 21.47 -15.88
C ALA A 214 26.91 19.95 -15.65
N ASP A 215 28.05 19.40 -15.20
CA ASP A 215 28.26 17.97 -14.98
C ASP A 215 28.09 17.57 -13.50
N ALA A 216 27.72 18.53 -12.64
CA ALA A 216 27.50 18.31 -11.21
C ALA A 216 26.51 17.17 -10.92
N LEU A 217 26.96 16.20 -10.12
CA LEU A 217 26.08 15.15 -9.58
C LEU A 217 25.25 15.70 -8.42
N ILE A 218 23.93 15.65 -8.59
CA ILE A 218 22.97 16.09 -7.58
C ILE A 218 22.43 14.86 -6.84
N VAL A 219 22.60 14.85 -5.53
CA VAL A 219 22.06 13.81 -4.64
C VAL A 219 20.81 14.35 -3.96
N ALA A 220 19.69 13.66 -4.13
CA ALA A 220 18.49 13.97 -3.36
C ALA A 220 18.80 13.75 -1.86
N GLY A 221 18.33 14.67 -1.02
CA GLY A 221 18.40 14.62 0.42
C GLY A 221 18.05 13.25 0.96
N GLU A 222 18.96 12.74 1.77
CA GLU A 222 18.92 11.37 2.26
C GLU A 222 17.71 11.14 3.18
N LEU A 223 16.93 10.10 2.91
CA LEU A 223 15.67 9.86 3.60
C LEU A 223 15.86 9.05 4.88
N ALA A 224 15.37 9.57 6.01
CA ALA A 224 15.41 8.88 7.30
C ALA A 224 14.43 7.70 7.34
N PRO A 225 14.89 6.44 7.56
CA PRO A 225 14.00 5.28 7.60
C PRO A 225 13.10 5.33 8.83
N ASN A 226 11.78 5.32 8.60
CA ASN A 226 10.77 5.29 9.66
C ASN A 226 9.46 4.68 9.13
N LEU A 227 8.49 4.47 10.03
CA LEU A 227 7.20 3.83 9.72
C LEU A 227 6.02 4.80 9.79
N GLU A 228 6.26 6.09 9.99
CA GLU A 228 5.21 7.08 10.21
C GLU A 228 4.55 7.47 8.88
N GLY A 229 3.22 7.53 8.84
CA GLY A 229 2.45 7.76 7.61
C GLY A 229 2.30 9.22 7.17
N GLY A 230 2.88 10.17 7.94
CA GLY A 230 2.74 11.60 7.73
C GLY A 230 2.46 12.40 9.01
N GLY A 231 2.41 13.73 8.89
CA GLY A 231 2.39 14.62 10.05
C GLY A 231 3.76 15.27 10.19
N ARG A 232 4.38 15.18 11.38
CA ARG A 232 5.75 15.67 11.62
C ARG A 232 6.85 14.77 11.05
N ASN A 233 6.51 13.55 10.67
CA ASN A 233 7.39 12.58 10.05
C ASN A 233 6.64 11.85 8.93
N MET A 234 7.36 11.41 7.91
CA MET A 234 6.85 10.59 6.83
C MET A 234 7.88 9.50 6.51
N SER A 235 7.43 8.26 6.34
CA SER A 235 8.32 7.16 5.97
C SER A 235 9.08 7.50 4.70
N ASP A 236 10.36 7.12 4.66
CA ASP A 236 11.25 7.21 3.51
C ASP A 236 10.57 6.72 2.21
N LEU A 237 9.89 5.58 2.24
CA LEU A 237 9.19 5.05 1.07
C LEU A 237 8.01 5.93 0.63
N GLN A 238 7.20 6.43 1.56
CA GLN A 238 6.09 7.31 1.22
C GLN A 238 6.57 8.67 0.75
N PHE A 239 7.59 9.24 1.39
CA PHE A 239 8.19 10.51 0.99
C PHE A 239 8.79 10.39 -0.42
N LEU A 240 9.49 9.28 -0.73
CA LEU A 240 10.02 9.00 -2.07
C LEU A 240 8.90 8.99 -3.13
N ARG A 241 7.77 8.33 -2.84
CA ARG A 241 6.59 8.33 -3.72
C ARG A 241 6.06 9.74 -3.94
N GLU A 242 5.92 10.52 -2.87
CA GLU A 242 5.42 11.89 -2.95
C GLU A 242 6.33 12.80 -3.77
N ILE A 243 7.65 12.76 -3.56
CA ILE A 243 8.56 13.62 -4.34
C ILE A 243 8.59 13.20 -5.82
N TYR A 244 8.55 11.91 -6.13
CA TYR A 244 8.49 11.43 -7.51
C TYR A 244 7.19 11.82 -8.21
N ARG A 245 6.04 11.71 -7.53
CA ARG A 245 4.75 12.15 -8.07
C ARG A 245 4.77 13.65 -8.44
N ARG A 246 5.65 14.43 -7.81
CA ARG A 246 5.87 15.87 -8.08
C ARG A 246 7.02 16.15 -9.05
N GLY A 247 7.59 15.11 -9.68
CA GLY A 247 8.63 15.27 -10.69
C GLY A 247 10.05 15.44 -10.14
N ALA A 248 10.30 15.10 -8.88
CA ALA A 248 11.64 15.20 -8.28
C ALA A 248 12.73 14.47 -9.09
N GLY A 249 12.36 13.38 -9.77
CA GLY A 249 13.28 12.59 -10.59
C GLY A 249 14.07 13.42 -11.60
N ALA A 250 13.52 14.51 -12.14
CA ALA A 250 14.23 15.36 -13.10
C ALA A 250 15.37 16.18 -12.49
N TYR A 251 15.43 16.31 -11.16
CA TYR A 251 16.30 17.27 -10.47
C TYR A 251 17.39 16.63 -9.62
N PHE A 252 17.51 15.30 -9.61
CA PHE A 252 18.61 14.58 -8.99
C PHE A 252 19.11 13.42 -9.85
N ASP A 253 20.40 13.10 -9.70
CA ASP A 253 21.08 12.00 -10.39
C ASP A 253 21.21 10.77 -9.48
N VAL A 254 21.30 10.99 -8.17
CA VAL A 254 21.50 9.96 -7.15
C VAL A 254 20.41 10.06 -6.08
N LEU A 255 19.83 8.92 -5.69
CA LEU A 255 19.02 8.85 -4.47
C LEU A 255 19.91 8.53 -3.26
N GLY A 256 19.99 9.43 -2.29
CA GLY A 256 20.62 9.15 -0.99
C GLY A 256 19.72 8.29 -0.10
N ALA A 257 20.29 7.25 0.53
CA ALA A 257 19.57 6.35 1.44
C ALA A 257 20.36 5.99 2.70
N LYS A 258 19.67 5.81 3.84
CA LYS A 258 20.28 5.29 5.09
C LYS A 258 20.11 3.78 5.18
N ALA A 259 21.17 3.02 4.94
CA ALA A 259 21.20 1.56 5.06
C ALA A 259 21.56 1.13 6.50
N TYR A 260 20.70 1.48 7.47
CA TYR A 260 20.84 1.04 8.86
C TYR A 260 20.35 -0.39 9.05
N GLY A 261 21.06 -1.16 9.88
CA GLY A 261 20.64 -2.52 10.21
C GLY A 261 19.62 -2.65 11.35
N PHE A 262 19.41 -1.59 12.12
CA PHE A 262 18.52 -1.55 13.28
C PHE A 262 18.76 -2.74 14.24
N TRP A 263 17.70 -3.47 14.60
CA TRP A 263 17.73 -4.62 15.52
C TRP A 263 18.02 -5.97 14.83
N SER A 264 18.53 -5.97 13.59
CA SER A 264 18.69 -7.19 12.79
C SER A 264 20.04 -7.27 12.09
N GLY A 265 20.47 -8.47 11.73
CA GLY A 265 21.70 -8.66 10.96
C GLY A 265 21.55 -8.29 9.47
N PRO A 266 22.65 -8.16 8.73
CA PRO A 266 22.65 -7.84 7.30
C PRO A 266 21.92 -8.90 6.46
N ASP A 267 21.76 -10.14 6.94
CA ASP A 267 21.07 -11.21 6.20
C ASP A 267 19.57 -11.28 6.48
N ASP A 268 19.00 -10.34 7.24
CA ASP A 268 17.55 -10.24 7.35
C ASP A 268 16.96 -9.81 6.00
N ARG A 269 16.41 -10.78 5.26
CA ARG A 269 15.84 -10.60 3.91
C ARG A 269 14.41 -10.08 3.91
N ARG A 270 13.84 -9.69 5.05
CA ARG A 270 12.50 -9.08 5.08
C ARG A 270 12.57 -7.71 4.38
N VAL A 271 11.78 -7.56 3.32
CA VAL A 271 11.66 -6.31 2.54
C VAL A 271 10.18 -5.93 2.58
N ASP A 272 9.81 -5.13 3.58
CA ASP A 272 8.42 -4.76 3.86
C ASP A 272 8.37 -3.32 4.38
N ALA A 273 7.31 -2.59 4.03
CA ALA A 273 7.14 -1.19 4.42
C ALA A 273 7.07 -1.01 5.94
N ASP A 274 6.65 -2.03 6.69
CA ASP A 274 6.51 -2.03 8.15
C ASP A 274 7.77 -2.57 8.88
N VAL A 275 8.85 -2.86 8.15
CA VAL A 275 10.10 -3.40 8.72
C VAL A 275 11.25 -2.42 8.54
N LEU A 276 11.95 -2.14 9.65
CA LEU A 276 13.19 -1.38 9.68
C LEU A 276 14.37 -2.35 9.79
N ASN A 277 15.16 -2.44 8.72
CA ASN A 277 16.38 -3.27 8.64
C ASN A 277 17.25 -2.81 7.45
N PHE A 278 18.40 -3.47 7.31
CA PHE A 278 19.35 -3.19 6.22
C PHE A 278 18.74 -3.41 4.82
N SER A 279 17.88 -4.41 4.67
CA SER A 279 17.22 -4.74 3.40
C SER A 279 16.14 -3.73 2.98
N ARG A 280 15.77 -2.77 3.84
CA ARG A 280 14.75 -1.77 3.52
C ARG A 280 15.11 -0.91 2.31
N THR A 281 16.40 -0.66 2.06
CA THR A 281 16.89 0.06 0.88
C THR A 281 16.40 -0.56 -0.44
N VAL A 282 16.15 -1.87 -0.47
CA VAL A 282 15.58 -2.57 -1.62
C VAL A 282 14.16 -2.06 -1.97
N LEU A 283 13.39 -1.54 -1.00
CA LEU A 283 12.09 -0.91 -1.28
C LEU A 283 12.26 0.39 -2.07
N LEU A 284 13.26 1.20 -1.73
CA LEU A 284 13.57 2.43 -2.44
C LEU A 284 14.00 2.11 -3.88
N ARG A 285 14.87 1.10 -4.05
CA ARG A 285 15.24 0.59 -5.39
C ARG A 285 14.03 0.12 -6.19
N SER A 286 13.16 -0.68 -5.56
CA SER A 286 11.95 -1.20 -6.21
C SER A 286 11.01 -0.07 -6.67
N GLU A 287 10.92 1.01 -5.90
CA GLU A 287 10.14 2.20 -6.25
C GLU A 287 10.76 2.95 -7.44
N MET A 288 12.08 3.12 -7.47
CA MET A 288 12.78 3.74 -8.62
C MET A 288 12.57 2.93 -9.90
N VAL A 289 12.74 1.60 -9.84
CA VAL A 289 12.51 0.71 -10.99
C VAL A 289 11.05 0.78 -11.45
N HIS A 290 10.09 0.80 -10.52
CA HIS A 290 8.67 0.93 -10.86
C HIS A 290 8.37 2.23 -11.62
N ARG A 291 9.12 3.30 -11.36
CA ARG A 291 8.97 4.61 -12.00
C ARG A 291 9.81 4.79 -13.27
N GLY A 292 10.56 3.76 -13.69
CA GLY A 292 11.46 3.86 -14.85
C GLY A 292 12.75 4.62 -14.56
N GLU A 293 13.09 4.84 -13.29
CA GLU A 293 14.28 5.56 -12.81
C GLU A 293 15.37 4.59 -12.34
N GLY A 294 15.31 3.33 -12.79
CA GLY A 294 16.27 2.28 -12.43
C GLY A 294 17.70 2.54 -12.93
N TYR A 295 17.87 3.47 -13.87
CA TYR A 295 19.18 3.84 -14.39
C TYR A 295 19.98 4.76 -13.46
N LYS A 296 19.34 5.31 -12.42
CA LYS A 296 19.99 6.13 -11.40
C LYS A 296 20.52 5.26 -10.26
N PRO A 297 21.73 5.54 -9.73
CA PRO A 297 22.25 4.84 -8.57
C PRO A 297 21.52 5.23 -7.29
N ILE A 298 21.54 4.30 -6.34
CA ILE A 298 21.36 4.62 -4.92
C ILE A 298 22.72 4.67 -4.27
N TRP A 299 22.98 5.69 -3.47
CA TRP A 299 24.14 5.73 -2.57
C TRP A 299 23.65 5.57 -1.13
N ALA A 300 24.22 4.59 -0.42
CA ALA A 300 23.99 4.44 1.00
C ALA A 300 24.90 5.41 1.74
N LEU A 301 24.45 6.64 1.98
CA LEU A 301 25.32 7.71 2.53
C LEU A 301 25.51 7.57 4.04
N GLU A 302 24.64 6.80 4.68
CA GLU A 302 24.76 6.37 6.06
C GLU A 302 24.45 4.89 6.18
N SER A 303 25.31 4.14 6.86
CA SER A 303 25.10 2.70 7.02
C SER A 303 25.76 2.14 8.28
N GLY A 304 25.23 1.01 8.75
CA GLY A 304 25.81 0.22 9.83
C GLY A 304 24.89 -0.04 11.02
N TRP A 305 25.52 -0.36 12.15
CA TRP A 305 24.92 -0.71 13.44
C TRP A 305 25.56 0.12 14.54
N SER A 306 24.80 0.49 15.57
CA SER A 306 25.36 1.13 16.75
C SER A 306 25.92 0.08 17.70
N ALA A 307 27.08 0.34 18.32
CA ALA A 307 27.60 -0.40 19.44
C ALA A 307 28.13 0.55 20.52
N LEU A 308 27.26 0.94 21.44
CA LEU A 308 27.61 1.71 22.63
C LEU A 308 28.24 0.80 23.69
N PRO A 309 29.21 1.29 24.49
CA PRO A 309 29.80 0.54 25.60
C PRO A 309 28.75 -0.04 26.57
N GLY A 310 29.07 -1.17 27.20
CA GLY A 310 28.15 -1.82 28.15
C GLY A 310 27.82 -0.98 29.39
N ASP A 311 28.65 0.01 29.72
CA ASP A 311 28.51 0.96 30.82
C ASP A 311 27.99 2.35 30.39
N TRP A 312 27.48 2.47 29.16
CA TRP A 312 26.98 3.72 28.59
C TRP A 312 25.96 4.44 29.50
N GLN A 313 26.25 5.72 29.81
CA GLN A 313 25.41 6.59 30.67
C GLN A 313 24.62 7.65 29.87
N GLY A 314 24.90 7.79 28.57
CA GLY A 314 24.25 8.76 27.70
C GLY A 314 22.86 8.31 27.22
N ARG A 315 22.33 8.99 26.21
CA ARG A 315 21.04 8.60 25.60
C ARG A 315 21.21 7.28 24.83
N PRO A 316 20.23 6.36 24.86
CA PRO A 316 20.32 5.15 24.06
C PRO A 316 20.21 5.48 22.56
N SER A 317 20.84 4.65 21.72
CA SER A 317 20.68 4.75 20.27
C SER A 317 19.22 4.46 19.86
N PRO A 318 18.58 5.32 19.06
CA PRO A 318 17.24 5.07 18.56
C PRO A 318 17.17 3.96 17.51
N GLN A 319 18.31 3.56 16.93
CA GLN A 319 18.42 2.52 15.91
C GLN A 319 18.95 1.18 16.47
N GLY A 320 18.80 0.94 17.77
CA GLY A 320 19.26 -0.29 18.41
C GLY A 320 20.73 -0.22 18.83
N ASN A 321 21.21 -1.26 19.51
CA ASN A 321 22.56 -1.34 20.03
C ASN A 321 23.08 -2.77 20.06
N ASP A 322 24.30 -3.00 19.57
CA ASP A 322 25.00 -4.28 19.56
C ASP A 322 26.25 -4.26 20.44
N ASP A 323 26.85 -5.44 20.60
CA ASP A 323 28.23 -5.58 21.08
C ASP A 323 29.21 -5.13 19.98
N PRO A 324 30.35 -4.47 20.31
CA PRO A 324 31.32 -4.00 19.31
C PRO A 324 31.84 -5.07 18.34
N LEU A 325 32.01 -6.33 18.78
CA LEU A 325 32.45 -7.41 17.89
C LEU A 325 31.33 -7.86 16.95
N VAL A 326 30.08 -7.85 17.44
CA VAL A 326 28.90 -8.15 16.62
C VAL A 326 28.67 -7.06 15.58
N GLN A 327 28.87 -5.79 15.94
CA GLN A 327 28.84 -4.66 15.00
C GLN A 327 29.87 -4.87 13.87
N ALA A 328 31.11 -5.20 14.23
CA ALA A 328 32.18 -5.44 13.25
C ALA A 328 31.84 -6.61 12.29
N GLU A 329 31.36 -7.75 12.82
CA GLU A 329 30.95 -8.90 12.01
C GLU A 329 29.78 -8.57 11.07
N ARG A 330 28.77 -7.84 11.57
CA ARG A 330 27.63 -7.43 10.75
C ARG A 330 28.03 -6.50 9.61
N LEU A 331 28.95 -5.57 9.87
CA LEU A 331 29.40 -4.63 8.84
C LEU A 331 30.22 -5.32 7.75
N GLU A 332 31.11 -6.24 8.12
CA GLU A 332 31.84 -7.09 7.16
C GLU A 332 30.88 -7.89 6.26
N ARG A 333 29.89 -8.55 6.87
CA ARG A 333 28.87 -9.29 6.11
C ARG A 333 27.99 -8.38 5.25
N ALA A 334 27.73 -7.15 5.69
CA ALA A 334 27.00 -6.16 4.90
C ALA A 334 27.80 -5.74 3.65
N ILE A 335 29.11 -5.52 3.79
CA ILE A 335 30.03 -5.21 2.69
C ILE A 335 30.00 -6.31 1.63
N VAL A 336 30.19 -7.57 2.04
CA VAL A 336 30.13 -8.72 1.12
C VAL A 336 28.78 -8.76 0.40
N ARG A 337 27.68 -8.61 1.15
CA ARG A 337 26.35 -8.64 0.56
C ARG A 337 26.12 -7.52 -0.46
N VAL A 338 26.53 -6.29 -0.14
CA VAL A 338 26.42 -5.13 -1.05
C VAL A 338 27.21 -5.35 -2.32
N GLN A 339 28.43 -5.85 -2.17
CA GLN A 339 29.32 -6.18 -3.29
C GLN A 339 28.70 -7.24 -4.19
N GLU A 340 28.27 -8.37 -3.62
CA GLU A 340 27.76 -9.53 -4.37
C GLU A 340 26.35 -9.33 -4.96
N GLU A 341 25.47 -8.62 -4.26
CA GLU A 341 24.04 -8.61 -4.59
C GLU A 341 23.50 -7.32 -5.18
N TRP A 342 24.06 -6.15 -4.81
CA TRP A 342 23.45 -4.85 -5.09
C TRP A 342 24.23 -4.09 -6.14
N SER A 343 24.21 -4.58 -7.38
CA SER A 343 24.86 -3.91 -8.54
C SER A 343 24.38 -2.47 -8.78
N TRP A 344 23.23 -2.10 -8.24
CA TRP A 344 22.63 -0.76 -8.29
C TRP A 344 23.04 0.18 -7.15
N LEU A 345 23.70 -0.32 -6.09
CA LEU A 345 24.19 0.51 -4.99
C LEU A 345 25.59 1.02 -5.33
N GLY A 346 25.67 2.24 -5.87
CA GLY A 346 26.92 2.79 -6.42
C GLY A 346 28.01 3.07 -5.37
N LEU A 347 27.61 3.44 -4.15
CA LEU A 347 28.50 3.82 -3.05
C LEU A 347 27.86 3.45 -1.70
N MET A 348 28.68 3.03 -0.74
CA MET A 348 28.28 2.82 0.65
C MET A 348 29.23 3.54 1.61
N CYS A 349 28.69 4.48 2.38
CA CYS A 349 29.42 5.25 3.37
C CYS A 349 29.18 4.71 4.79
N MET A 350 30.27 4.55 5.55
CA MET A 350 30.22 4.25 6.98
C MET A 350 29.76 5.49 7.75
N LEU A 351 28.96 5.29 8.80
CA LEU A 351 28.23 6.40 9.41
C LEU A 351 29.12 7.49 9.99
N HIS A 352 30.22 7.20 10.69
CA HIS A 352 31.15 8.25 11.12
C HIS A 352 32.58 7.73 11.27
N PHE A 353 33.55 8.45 10.73
CA PHE A 353 34.96 8.26 11.09
C PHE A 353 35.17 8.66 12.55
N GLN A 354 34.89 9.94 12.87
CA GLN A 354 34.91 10.47 14.23
C GLN A 354 33.91 11.66 14.33
N PRO A 355 32.76 11.52 15.01
CA PRO A 355 31.71 12.54 15.02
C PRO A 355 32.06 13.75 15.89
N ASN A 356 31.73 14.96 15.44
CA ASN A 356 31.81 16.18 16.24
C ASN A 356 30.57 16.30 17.16
N ALA A 357 30.53 15.47 18.21
CA ALA A 357 29.40 15.37 19.13
C ALA A 357 29.88 15.22 20.59
N ALA A 358 29.00 15.53 21.55
CA ALA A 358 29.27 15.32 22.97
C ALA A 358 29.52 13.84 23.28
N GLU A 359 30.31 13.54 24.31
CA GLU A 359 30.68 12.16 24.66
C GLU A 359 29.49 11.28 25.07
N ASP A 360 28.38 11.88 25.49
CA ASP A 360 27.14 11.19 25.86
C ASP A 360 26.12 11.05 24.71
N ASP A 361 26.52 11.45 23.49
CA ASP A 361 25.69 11.33 22.29
C ASP A 361 25.75 9.89 21.71
N PRO A 362 24.60 9.23 21.48
CA PRO A 362 24.55 7.88 20.94
C PRO A 362 25.21 7.72 19.56
N ILE A 363 25.48 8.81 18.84
CA ILE A 363 26.18 8.76 17.55
C ILE A 363 27.59 8.14 17.66
N TRP A 364 28.22 8.22 18.84
CA TRP A 364 29.47 7.52 19.14
C TRP A 364 29.35 6.00 18.99
N GLY A 365 28.14 5.44 19.10
CA GLY A 365 27.89 4.02 18.83
C GLY A 365 28.32 3.59 17.43
N TYR A 366 28.38 4.50 16.46
CA TYR A 366 28.71 4.23 15.06
C TYR A 366 30.11 4.66 14.62
N ALA A 367 30.84 5.39 15.47
CA ALA A 367 32.13 5.94 15.12
C ALA A 367 33.17 4.84 14.83
N LEU A 368 34.09 5.06 13.89
CA LEU A 368 35.21 4.14 13.65
C LEU A 368 36.34 4.35 14.66
N LEU A 369 36.55 5.60 15.07
CA LEU A 369 37.47 5.98 16.15
C LEU A 369 36.68 6.46 17.36
N GLY A 370 37.22 6.25 18.56
CA GLY A 370 36.66 6.81 19.79
C GLY A 370 36.98 8.31 19.98
N PRO A 371 36.50 8.94 21.07
CA PRO A 371 36.66 10.37 21.31
C PRO A 371 38.12 10.88 21.30
N ASN A 372 39.07 10.04 21.72
CA ASN A 372 40.49 10.39 21.79
C ASN A 372 41.29 9.90 20.56
N GLY A 373 40.60 9.43 19.52
CA GLY A 373 41.23 8.97 18.27
C GLY A 373 41.65 7.49 18.30
N GLU A 374 41.30 6.75 19.34
CA GLU A 374 41.62 5.33 19.45
C GLU A 374 40.79 4.48 18.46
N PRO A 375 41.40 3.54 17.72
CA PRO A 375 40.68 2.61 16.87
C PRO A 375 39.69 1.74 17.63
N ARG A 376 38.48 1.56 17.08
CA ARG A 376 37.47 0.64 17.62
C ARG A 376 37.51 -0.71 16.88
N PRO A 377 36.94 -1.80 17.44
CA PRO A 377 36.98 -3.12 16.78
C PRO A 377 36.42 -3.14 15.35
N VAL A 378 35.45 -2.27 15.06
CA VAL A 378 34.90 -2.09 13.71
C VAL A 378 35.94 -1.54 12.72
N TRP A 379 36.83 -0.65 13.14
CA TRP A 379 37.90 -0.09 12.29
C TRP A 379 38.88 -1.18 11.86
N GLU A 380 39.38 -1.97 12.80
CA GLU A 380 40.34 -3.04 12.53
C GLU A 380 39.76 -4.07 11.55
N ARG A 381 38.49 -4.44 11.72
CA ARG A 381 37.81 -5.36 10.82
C ARG A 381 37.62 -4.77 9.42
N LEU A 382 37.20 -3.51 9.33
CA LEU A 382 37.03 -2.82 8.05
C LEU A 382 38.32 -2.72 7.26
N GLN A 383 39.44 -2.36 7.91
CA GLN A 383 40.74 -2.33 7.25
C GLN A 383 41.08 -3.69 6.64
N GLN A 384 40.82 -4.79 7.35
CA GLN A 384 41.05 -6.14 6.81
C GLN A 384 40.14 -6.45 5.62
N SER A 385 38.86 -6.10 5.69
CA SER A 385 37.90 -6.35 4.59
C SER A 385 38.18 -5.52 3.34
N LEU A 386 38.61 -4.26 3.50
CA LEU A 386 38.87 -3.34 2.38
C LEU A 386 40.24 -3.55 1.72
N HIS A 387 41.20 -4.16 2.41
CA HIS A 387 42.54 -4.49 1.89
C HIS A 387 42.63 -5.87 1.22
N GLY A 388 41.50 -6.54 0.97
CA GLY A 388 41.47 -7.85 0.31
C GLY A 388 42.07 -7.84 -1.11
N GLU A 389 42.16 -9.03 -1.73
CA GLU A 389 42.61 -9.16 -3.13
C GLU A 389 41.70 -8.30 -4.04
N PRO A 390 42.26 -7.39 -4.86
CA PRO A 390 41.47 -6.48 -5.68
C PRO A 390 40.58 -7.28 -6.63
N THR A 391 39.29 -7.29 -6.34
CA THR A 391 38.27 -8.07 -7.03
C THR A 391 37.16 -7.15 -7.50
N LEU A 392 36.84 -7.21 -8.78
CA LEU A 392 35.67 -6.52 -9.33
C LEU A 392 34.39 -7.29 -8.97
N TYR A 393 33.34 -6.56 -8.64
CA TYR A 393 32.05 -7.12 -8.20
C TYR A 393 30.91 -6.77 -9.17
N PRO A 394 29.74 -7.43 -9.07
CA PRO A 394 28.60 -7.18 -9.93
C PRO A 394 28.20 -5.71 -10.02
N GLY A 395 27.99 -5.24 -11.25
CA GLY A 395 27.76 -3.84 -11.59
C GLY A 395 28.62 -3.38 -12.78
N LEU A 396 28.45 -2.11 -13.18
CA LEU A 396 29.21 -1.46 -14.25
C LEU A 396 30.40 -0.71 -13.65
N ASN A 397 31.63 -1.09 -14.02
CA ASN A 397 32.85 -0.44 -13.57
C ASN A 397 33.51 0.28 -14.74
N ARG A 398 33.61 1.61 -14.66
CA ARG A 398 34.34 2.45 -15.65
C ARG A 398 35.76 2.78 -15.19
N GLU A 399 35.98 2.89 -13.89
CA GLU A 399 37.29 3.16 -13.30
C GLU A 399 37.91 1.89 -12.72
N PHE A 400 38.33 0.96 -13.59
CA PHE A 400 38.83 -0.36 -13.18
C PHE A 400 40.34 -0.56 -13.41
N SER A 401 41.07 0.46 -13.86
CA SER A 401 42.52 0.37 -14.14
C SER A 401 43.34 -0.10 -12.93
N ARG A 402 42.93 0.25 -11.71
CA ARG A 402 43.54 -0.19 -10.45
C ARG A 402 43.48 -1.71 -10.20
N TYR A 403 42.57 -2.41 -10.89
CA TYR A 403 42.39 -3.86 -10.79
C TYR A 403 43.22 -4.61 -11.84
N LEU A 404 43.71 -3.91 -12.86
CA LEU A 404 44.53 -4.50 -13.91
C LEU A 404 45.97 -4.60 -13.43
N HIS A 405 46.55 -5.79 -13.55
CA HIS A 405 47.94 -6.07 -13.20
C HIS A 405 48.72 -6.51 -14.45
N PRO A 406 49.45 -5.60 -15.11
CA PRO A 406 50.31 -5.94 -16.23
C PRO A 406 51.47 -6.83 -15.77
N ILE A 407 51.74 -7.91 -16.51
CA ILE A 407 52.84 -8.83 -16.22
C ILE A 407 54.07 -8.34 -16.98
N SER A 408 55.04 -7.81 -16.25
CA SER A 408 56.26 -7.20 -16.81
C SER A 408 56.97 -8.10 -17.83
N GLY A 409 57.29 -7.53 -19.00
CA GLY A 409 57.96 -8.21 -20.10
C GLY A 409 57.08 -9.16 -20.93
N LYS A 410 55.76 -9.12 -20.74
CA LYS A 410 54.78 -9.89 -21.53
C LYS A 410 53.60 -8.99 -21.92
N ASP A 411 53.02 -9.23 -23.11
CA ASP A 411 51.75 -8.66 -23.54
C ASP A 411 50.58 -9.36 -22.84
N LEU A 412 50.57 -9.28 -21.50
CA LEU A 412 49.67 -10.04 -20.64
C LEU A 412 49.29 -9.22 -19.40
N THR A 413 47.99 -9.11 -19.16
CA THR A 413 47.40 -8.41 -18.00
C THR A 413 46.43 -9.35 -17.30
N ASP A 414 46.40 -9.36 -15.96
CA ASP A 414 45.41 -10.12 -15.20
C ASP A 414 44.58 -9.27 -14.22
N PHE A 415 43.40 -9.76 -13.88
CA PHE A 415 42.54 -9.22 -12.81
C PHE A 415 41.59 -10.31 -12.30
N SER A 416 40.95 -10.05 -11.16
CA SER A 416 39.96 -10.94 -10.56
C SER A 416 38.56 -10.31 -10.55
N PHE A 417 37.52 -11.12 -10.73
CA PHE A 417 36.13 -10.70 -10.51
C PHE A 417 35.32 -11.76 -9.77
N TRP A 418 34.28 -11.34 -9.05
CA TRP A 418 33.28 -12.22 -8.47
C TRP A 418 31.97 -12.08 -9.24
N GLY A 419 31.39 -13.16 -9.73
CA GLY A 419 30.10 -13.10 -10.45
C GLY A 419 29.81 -14.36 -11.27
N THR A 420 28.76 -14.30 -12.07
CA THR A 420 28.32 -15.38 -12.99
C THR A 420 28.46 -15.02 -14.45
N ASP A 421 28.65 -13.74 -14.77
CA ASP A 421 28.74 -13.23 -16.13
C ASP A 421 29.76 -12.09 -16.20
N LEU A 422 30.46 -11.98 -17.34
CA LEU A 422 31.48 -10.95 -17.60
C LEU A 422 31.29 -10.39 -19.01
N ILE A 423 31.17 -9.07 -19.11
CA ILE A 423 31.07 -8.30 -20.36
C ILE A 423 32.13 -7.21 -20.35
N PHE A 424 32.78 -7.01 -21.50
CA PHE A 424 33.66 -5.87 -21.75
C PHE A 424 32.97 -4.86 -22.67
N GLU A 425 33.11 -3.58 -22.36
CA GLU A 425 32.83 -2.50 -23.31
C GLU A 425 34.17 -2.08 -23.92
N VAL A 426 34.32 -2.28 -25.24
CA VAL A 426 35.57 -2.06 -25.96
C VAL A 426 35.38 -0.98 -27.01
N GLU A 427 36.37 -0.10 -27.16
CA GLU A 427 36.43 0.84 -28.27
C GLU A 427 36.99 0.15 -29.51
N THR A 428 36.23 0.18 -30.60
CA THR A 428 36.62 -0.39 -31.90
C THR A 428 37.16 0.70 -32.81
N SER A 429 38.15 0.36 -33.64
CA SER A 429 38.73 1.28 -34.63
C SER A 429 39.20 0.51 -35.87
N GLN A 430 39.63 1.22 -36.94
CA GLN A 430 40.05 0.56 -38.18
C GLN A 430 41.35 -0.25 -38.07
N ASP A 431 42.21 0.05 -37.08
CA ASP A 431 43.49 -0.63 -36.79
C ASP A 431 43.55 -1.00 -35.29
N GLY A 432 42.45 -1.57 -34.75
CA GLY A 432 42.28 -1.79 -33.32
C GLY A 432 43.00 -3.03 -32.77
N GLY A 433 43.25 -4.05 -33.58
CA GLY A 433 43.92 -5.28 -33.16
C GLY A 433 42.99 -6.28 -32.47
N ARG A 434 43.53 -7.16 -31.62
CA ARG A 434 42.77 -8.27 -30.98
C ARG A 434 43.23 -8.60 -29.58
N LEU A 435 42.27 -8.78 -28.67
CA LEU A 435 42.52 -9.32 -27.34
C LEU A 435 42.13 -10.80 -27.26
N ALA A 436 43.00 -11.61 -26.66
CA ALA A 436 42.64 -12.98 -26.27
C ALA A 436 42.42 -13.06 -24.76
N VAL A 437 41.19 -13.32 -24.34
CA VAL A 437 40.74 -13.29 -22.96
C VAL A 437 40.49 -14.70 -22.44
N ALA A 438 41.27 -15.13 -21.46
CA ALA A 438 41.12 -16.42 -20.80
C ALA A 438 40.49 -16.24 -19.41
N VAL A 439 39.40 -16.95 -19.14
CA VAL A 439 38.76 -17.04 -17.81
C VAL A 439 38.95 -18.45 -17.28
N ASP A 440 39.31 -18.58 -16.01
CA ASP A 440 39.68 -19.86 -15.37
C ASP A 440 38.68 -21.03 -15.53
N GLU A 441 37.38 -20.74 -15.61
CA GLU A 441 36.31 -21.73 -15.78
C GLU A 441 35.93 -21.98 -17.26
N LEU A 442 36.42 -21.15 -18.18
CA LEU A 442 36.21 -21.35 -19.61
C LEU A 442 37.30 -22.27 -20.18
N HIS A 443 36.89 -23.18 -21.07
CA HIS A 443 37.81 -24.12 -21.71
C HIS A 443 38.57 -23.52 -22.90
N THR A 444 38.09 -22.41 -23.44
CA THR A 444 38.62 -21.74 -24.64
C THR A 444 38.76 -20.25 -24.40
N ASP A 445 39.89 -19.68 -24.85
CA ASP A 445 40.10 -18.23 -24.85
C ASP A 445 39.05 -17.56 -25.77
N VAL A 446 38.48 -16.45 -25.31
CA VAL A 446 37.55 -15.62 -26.08
C VAL A 446 38.37 -14.57 -26.82
N ILE A 447 38.20 -14.49 -28.14
CA ILE A 447 38.84 -13.47 -28.96
C ILE A 447 37.91 -12.26 -29.07
N VAL A 448 38.39 -11.09 -28.67
CA VAL A 448 37.72 -9.80 -28.80
C VAL A 448 38.37 -9.10 -29.99
N ASP A 449 37.61 -8.90 -31.08
CA ASP A 449 38.07 -8.16 -32.25
C ASP A 449 37.88 -6.67 -31.97
N LEU A 450 38.96 -5.88 -32.06
CA LEU A 450 38.90 -4.42 -31.91
C LEU A 450 38.85 -3.73 -33.27
N ASP A 451 39.03 -4.48 -34.36
CA ASP A 451 38.90 -4.00 -35.73
C ASP A 451 37.41 -3.85 -36.11
N GLY A 452 36.95 -2.62 -36.36
CA GLY A 452 35.53 -2.37 -36.66
C GLY A 452 35.20 -0.92 -37.04
N GLU A 453 33.91 -0.62 -37.16
CA GLU A 453 33.44 0.77 -37.23
C GLU A 453 33.80 1.49 -35.92
N GLU A 454 34.20 2.77 -35.99
CA GLU A 454 34.55 3.55 -34.80
C GLU A 454 33.35 3.65 -33.86
N GLY A 455 33.49 3.11 -32.64
CA GLY A 455 32.41 3.04 -31.67
C GLY A 455 32.78 2.26 -30.41
N VAL A 456 31.80 2.05 -29.53
CA VAL A 456 31.93 1.19 -28.34
C VAL A 456 31.05 -0.04 -28.52
N GLU A 457 31.65 -1.23 -28.48
CA GLU A 457 30.97 -2.52 -28.59
C GLU A 457 30.96 -3.26 -27.25
N ARG A 458 29.86 -3.97 -26.96
CA ARG A 458 29.72 -4.81 -25.77
C ARG A 458 29.98 -6.27 -26.11
N VAL A 459 31.07 -6.82 -25.58
CA VAL A 459 31.54 -8.18 -25.90
C VAL A 459 31.37 -9.09 -24.69
N HIS A 460 30.60 -10.17 -24.88
CA HIS A 460 30.38 -11.18 -23.84
C HIS A 460 31.60 -12.11 -23.72
N ILE A 461 32.25 -12.07 -22.55
CA ILE A 461 33.42 -12.90 -22.27
C ILE A 461 33.00 -14.20 -21.58
N GLY A 462 32.15 -14.13 -20.56
CA GLY A 462 31.71 -15.29 -19.79
C GLY A 462 30.22 -15.22 -19.46
N SER A 463 29.54 -16.36 -19.52
CA SER A 463 28.14 -16.46 -19.10
C SER A 463 27.87 -17.75 -18.33
N ARG A 464 27.01 -17.66 -17.32
CA ARG A 464 26.63 -18.79 -16.44
C ARG A 464 27.81 -19.49 -15.76
N LEU A 465 28.85 -18.72 -15.42
CA LEU A 465 29.95 -19.19 -14.59
C LEU A 465 29.46 -19.49 -13.16
N SER A 466 30.22 -20.29 -12.40
CA SER A 466 29.93 -20.53 -10.99
C SER A 466 30.06 -19.24 -10.16
N ALA A 467 29.16 -19.00 -9.20
CA ALA A 467 29.19 -17.78 -8.38
C ALA A 467 30.34 -17.80 -7.36
N ARG A 468 31.54 -17.41 -7.80
CA ARG A 468 32.78 -17.33 -7.02
C ARG A 468 33.71 -16.28 -7.62
N ALA A 469 34.87 -16.10 -7.00
CA ALA A 469 35.97 -15.36 -7.61
C ALA A 469 36.57 -16.16 -8.80
N HIS A 470 36.82 -15.45 -9.89
CA HIS A 470 37.41 -15.92 -11.15
C HIS A 470 38.65 -15.09 -11.47
N LYS A 471 39.65 -15.74 -12.08
CA LYS A 471 40.84 -15.06 -12.61
C LYS A 471 40.73 -14.90 -14.12
N VAL A 472 40.95 -13.68 -14.59
CA VAL A 472 40.94 -13.32 -16.01
C VAL A 472 42.35 -12.96 -16.43
N ARG A 473 42.77 -13.48 -17.59
CA ARG A 473 44.04 -13.17 -18.24
C ARG A 473 43.77 -12.63 -19.63
N ILE A 474 44.16 -11.39 -19.89
CA ILE A 474 44.04 -10.71 -21.17
C ILE A 474 45.42 -10.72 -21.84
N ARG A 475 45.54 -11.35 -23.01
CA ARG A 475 46.71 -11.25 -23.88
C ARG A 475 46.46 -10.20 -24.94
N GLY A 476 47.34 -9.20 -24.99
CA GLY A 476 47.28 -8.05 -25.89
C GLY A 476 48.32 -7.02 -25.49
N THR A 477 48.70 -6.18 -26.45
CA THR A 477 49.58 -5.03 -26.22
C THR A 477 48.93 -4.04 -25.24
N PRO A 478 49.72 -3.19 -24.56
CA PRO A 478 49.16 -2.17 -23.66
C PRO A 478 48.14 -1.23 -24.34
N GLU A 479 48.32 -0.96 -25.63
CA GLU A 479 47.43 -0.13 -26.45
C GLU A 479 46.08 -0.83 -26.70
N GLU A 480 46.10 -2.12 -27.05
CA GLU A 480 44.88 -2.93 -27.21
C GLU A 480 44.13 -3.08 -25.87
N VAL A 481 44.84 -3.24 -24.76
CA VAL A 481 44.21 -3.32 -23.42
C VAL A 481 43.57 -1.97 -23.04
N ALA A 482 44.15 -0.85 -23.48
CA ALA A 482 43.61 0.49 -23.25
C ALA A 482 42.30 0.77 -24.01
N ALA A 483 41.95 -0.06 -25.00
CA ALA A 483 40.65 -0.01 -25.68
C ALA A 483 39.48 -0.44 -24.78
N LEU A 484 39.75 -1.10 -23.65
CA LEU A 484 38.72 -1.44 -22.66
C LEU A 484 38.20 -0.15 -21.97
N ARG A 485 36.93 0.17 -22.21
CA ARG A 485 36.24 1.35 -21.64
C ARG A 485 35.48 1.05 -20.36
N ALA A 486 34.94 -0.16 -20.22
CA ALA A 486 34.27 -0.59 -18.99
C ALA A 486 34.26 -2.12 -18.85
N VAL A 487 34.16 -2.57 -17.59
CA VAL A 487 33.94 -3.97 -17.24
C VAL A 487 32.61 -4.09 -16.50
N GLN A 488 31.71 -4.91 -17.05
CA GLN A 488 30.41 -5.16 -16.46
C GLN A 488 30.32 -6.61 -16.00
N ILE A 489 29.94 -6.79 -14.74
CA ILE A 489 29.86 -8.10 -14.10
C ILE A 489 28.43 -8.35 -13.67
N GLY A 490 27.97 -9.57 -13.94
CA GLY A 490 26.63 -9.98 -13.54
C GLY A 490 26.60 -11.03 -12.44
N TYR A 491 25.52 -11.05 -11.68
CA TYR A 491 25.22 -12.11 -10.72
C TYR A 491 23.80 -12.65 -10.90
N ARG A 492 23.69 -13.96 -11.07
CA ARG A 492 22.42 -14.67 -11.19
C ARG A 492 22.28 -15.67 -10.04
N PRO A 493 21.31 -15.48 -9.13
CA PRO A 493 21.11 -16.43 -8.04
C PRO A 493 20.68 -17.80 -8.60
N PRO A 494 21.20 -18.91 -8.05
CA PRO A 494 20.92 -20.25 -8.56
C PRO A 494 19.43 -20.59 -8.47
N SER A 495 18.78 -20.79 -9.63
CA SER A 495 17.34 -21.07 -9.74
C SER A 495 16.99 -22.55 -9.92
N SER A 496 17.98 -23.43 -10.06
CA SER A 496 17.75 -24.86 -10.33
C SER A 496 16.89 -25.54 -9.26
N ARG A 497 17.10 -25.20 -7.98
CA ARG A 497 16.33 -25.74 -6.86
C ARG A 497 14.85 -25.37 -6.94
N ILE A 498 14.51 -24.13 -7.29
CA ILE A 498 13.11 -23.72 -7.37
C ILE A 498 12.40 -24.37 -8.55
N TRP A 499 13.07 -24.51 -9.70
CA TRP A 499 12.53 -25.24 -10.84
C TRP A 499 12.31 -26.73 -10.54
N LEU A 500 13.21 -27.35 -9.78
CA LEU A 500 13.03 -28.73 -9.29
C LEU A 500 11.83 -28.84 -8.34
N SER A 501 11.68 -27.92 -7.38
CA SER A 501 10.51 -27.88 -6.48
C SER A 501 9.20 -27.66 -7.24
N LEU A 502 9.18 -26.77 -8.23
CA LEU A 502 8.01 -26.52 -9.09
C LEU A 502 7.66 -27.73 -9.95
N LEU A 503 8.66 -28.39 -10.56
CA LEU A 503 8.46 -29.59 -11.36
C LEU A 503 7.96 -30.76 -10.48
N ALA A 504 8.63 -31.03 -9.36
CA ALA A 504 8.23 -32.07 -8.42
C ALA A 504 6.84 -31.80 -7.83
N GLY A 505 6.56 -30.53 -7.48
CA GLY A 505 5.25 -30.05 -7.08
C GLY A 505 4.19 -30.27 -8.15
N GLY A 506 4.48 -29.91 -9.41
CA GLY A 506 3.59 -30.08 -10.55
C GLY A 506 3.27 -31.54 -10.84
N VAL A 507 4.30 -32.41 -10.87
CA VAL A 507 4.12 -33.87 -11.02
C VAL A 507 3.34 -34.45 -9.86
N GLY A 508 3.66 -34.06 -8.62
CA GLY A 508 2.94 -34.48 -7.41
C GLY A 508 1.47 -34.07 -7.43
N LEU A 509 1.17 -32.83 -7.84
CA LEU A 509 -0.19 -32.33 -8.00
C LEU A 509 -0.93 -33.04 -9.14
N ALA A 510 -0.27 -33.39 -10.25
CA ALA A 510 -0.87 -34.16 -11.33
C ALA A 510 -1.23 -35.59 -10.88
N CYS A 511 -0.31 -36.26 -10.16
CA CYS A 511 -0.54 -37.59 -9.58
C CYS A 511 -1.66 -37.57 -8.54
N LEU A 512 -1.64 -36.61 -7.61
CA LEU A 512 -2.70 -36.42 -6.61
C LEU A 512 -4.02 -36.03 -7.27
N GLY A 513 -4.00 -35.18 -8.28
CA GLY A 513 -5.16 -34.80 -9.07
C GLY A 513 -5.78 -35.99 -9.78
N TRP A 514 -4.97 -36.88 -10.36
CA TRP A 514 -5.44 -38.14 -10.94
C TRP A 514 -5.95 -39.12 -9.88
N ALA A 515 -5.32 -39.21 -8.71
CA ALA A 515 -5.78 -40.04 -7.59
C ALA A 515 -7.13 -39.53 -7.01
N ILE A 516 -7.26 -38.21 -6.86
CA ILE A 516 -8.51 -37.54 -6.46
C ILE A 516 -9.56 -37.79 -7.53
N TRP A 517 -9.28 -37.56 -8.80
CA TRP A 517 -10.25 -37.77 -9.88
C TRP A 517 -10.70 -39.23 -9.99
N SER A 518 -9.75 -40.17 -9.93
CA SER A 518 -10.03 -41.61 -10.03
C SER A 518 -10.81 -42.15 -8.83
N THR A 519 -10.59 -41.61 -7.62
CA THR A 519 -11.34 -41.98 -6.41
C THR A 519 -12.67 -41.22 -6.30
N ALA A 520 -12.71 -39.95 -6.74
CA ALA A 520 -13.92 -39.15 -6.71
C ALA A 520 -14.95 -39.67 -7.71
N ARG A 521 -14.54 -40.10 -8.91
CA ARG A 521 -15.49 -40.62 -9.92
C ARG A 521 -16.17 -41.92 -9.51
N THR A 522 -15.59 -42.70 -8.57
CA THR A 522 -16.22 -43.93 -8.06
C THR A 522 -17.25 -43.67 -6.98
N LEU A 523 -17.25 -42.48 -6.38
CA LEU A 523 -18.20 -42.12 -5.33
C LEU A 523 -19.50 -41.57 -5.93
N PRO A 524 -20.67 -42.02 -5.45
CA PRO A 524 -21.96 -41.52 -5.91
C PRO A 524 -22.28 -40.18 -5.22
N TRP A 525 -21.49 -39.13 -5.48
CA TRP A 525 -21.56 -37.84 -4.79
C TRP A 525 -22.97 -37.24 -4.74
N GLY A 526 -23.71 -37.30 -5.86
CA GLY A 526 -25.09 -36.81 -5.91
C GLY A 526 -26.02 -37.56 -4.95
N GLN A 527 -25.88 -38.88 -4.83
CA GLN A 527 -26.68 -39.70 -3.89
C GLN A 527 -26.26 -39.45 -2.43
N MET A 528 -24.95 -39.30 -2.18
CA MET A 528 -24.44 -39.02 -0.84
C MET A 528 -24.85 -37.64 -0.35
N TRP A 529 -24.66 -36.62 -1.19
CA TRP A 529 -25.05 -35.25 -0.90
C TRP A 529 -26.56 -35.11 -0.74
N SER A 530 -27.36 -35.70 -1.65
CA SER A 530 -28.83 -35.69 -1.50
C SER A 530 -29.28 -36.42 -0.25
N GLY A 531 -28.62 -37.52 0.15
CA GLY A 531 -28.87 -38.22 1.41
C GLY A 531 -28.63 -37.35 2.64
N VAL A 532 -27.46 -36.69 2.73
CA VAL A 532 -27.12 -35.76 3.82
C VAL A 532 -28.07 -34.58 3.85
N ARG A 533 -28.29 -33.94 2.71
CA ARG A 533 -29.19 -32.79 2.58
C ARG A 533 -30.63 -33.16 2.94
N LYS A 534 -31.13 -34.33 2.51
CA LYS A 534 -32.49 -34.79 2.87
C LYS A 534 -32.64 -35.00 4.38
N ARG A 535 -31.62 -35.58 5.04
CA ARG A 535 -31.61 -35.74 6.51
C ARG A 535 -31.58 -34.39 7.22
N TRP A 536 -30.75 -33.46 6.75
CA TRP A 536 -30.70 -32.10 7.29
C TRP A 536 -32.04 -31.36 7.11
N LEU A 537 -32.63 -31.44 5.92
CA LEU A 537 -33.91 -30.79 5.61
C LEU A 537 -35.09 -31.40 6.38
N ALA A 538 -34.96 -32.63 6.91
CA ALA A 538 -35.97 -33.25 7.77
C ALA A 538 -35.98 -32.69 9.20
N ILE A 539 -34.92 -32.00 9.63
CA ILE A 539 -34.86 -31.30 10.92
C ILE A 539 -35.85 -30.11 10.89
N PRO A 540 -36.52 -29.76 12.01
CA PRO A 540 -37.38 -28.58 12.08
C PRO A 540 -36.72 -27.30 11.53
N ALA A 541 -37.46 -26.52 10.75
CA ALA A 541 -36.92 -25.33 10.07
C ALA A 541 -36.30 -24.30 11.03
N TRP A 542 -36.85 -24.17 12.24
CA TRP A 542 -36.31 -23.25 13.26
C TRP A 542 -34.93 -23.69 13.77
N LEU A 543 -34.66 -24.99 13.90
CA LEU A 543 -33.34 -25.52 14.26
C LEU A 543 -32.33 -25.29 13.15
N GLN A 544 -32.74 -25.40 11.88
CA GLN A 544 -31.87 -25.09 10.75
C GLN A 544 -31.48 -23.61 10.74
N VAL A 545 -32.43 -22.71 10.98
CA VAL A 545 -32.18 -21.25 11.09
C VAL A 545 -31.33 -20.93 12.32
N ALA A 546 -31.61 -21.55 13.46
CA ALA A 546 -30.82 -21.37 14.68
C ALA A 546 -29.37 -21.85 14.50
N SER A 547 -29.16 -22.99 13.82
CA SER A 547 -27.81 -23.53 13.58
C SER A 547 -26.97 -22.57 12.74
N ILE A 548 -27.47 -22.10 11.59
CA ILE A 548 -26.72 -21.14 10.77
C ILE A 548 -26.54 -19.80 11.49
N GLY A 549 -27.54 -19.36 12.28
CA GLY A 549 -27.45 -18.14 13.07
C GLY A 549 -26.40 -18.19 14.18
N ILE A 550 -26.31 -19.31 14.90
CA ILE A 550 -25.27 -19.52 15.91
C ILE A 550 -23.88 -19.54 15.27
N CYS A 551 -23.72 -20.23 14.13
CA CYS A 551 -22.44 -20.27 13.42
C CYS A 551 -22.05 -18.89 12.88
N PHE A 552 -23.01 -18.13 12.37
CA PHE A 552 -22.81 -16.74 11.94
C PHE A 552 -22.38 -15.84 13.10
N SER A 553 -23.05 -15.93 14.25
CA SER A 553 -22.69 -15.18 15.46
C SER A 553 -21.31 -15.54 15.99
N ALA A 554 -20.91 -16.82 15.90
CA ALA A 554 -19.59 -17.27 16.32
C ALA A 554 -18.45 -16.62 15.51
N LEU A 555 -18.70 -16.17 14.26
CA LEU A 555 -17.67 -15.53 13.44
C LEU A 555 -17.10 -14.24 14.05
N PHE A 556 -17.92 -13.51 14.81
CA PHE A 556 -17.53 -12.24 15.41
C PHE A 556 -17.58 -12.22 16.94
N LEU A 557 -18.12 -13.27 17.58
CA LEU A 557 -18.10 -13.44 19.04
C LEU A 557 -17.03 -14.43 19.51
N ALA A 558 -16.33 -15.11 18.59
CA ALA A 558 -15.30 -16.08 18.96
C ALA A 558 -14.13 -15.41 19.71
N PRO A 559 -13.67 -16.01 20.83
CA PRO A 559 -12.59 -15.43 21.64
C PRO A 559 -11.21 -15.60 20.99
N THR A 560 -11.06 -16.53 20.04
CA THR A 560 -9.79 -16.76 19.34
C THR A 560 -10.03 -17.01 17.83
N PRO A 561 -9.03 -16.74 16.96
CA PRO A 561 -9.14 -16.99 15.52
C PRO A 561 -9.43 -18.46 15.18
N ILE A 562 -8.98 -19.40 16.01
CA ILE A 562 -9.24 -20.84 15.81
C ILE A 562 -10.74 -21.13 15.92
N PHE A 563 -11.41 -20.57 16.93
CA PHE A 563 -12.87 -20.74 17.07
C PHE A 563 -13.64 -20.02 15.96
N ALA A 564 -13.14 -18.87 15.48
CA ALA A 564 -13.71 -18.20 14.31
C ALA A 564 -13.59 -19.06 13.03
N LEU A 565 -12.46 -19.74 12.83
CA LEU A 565 -12.25 -20.67 11.70
C LEU A 565 -13.18 -21.90 11.78
N VAL A 566 -13.36 -22.47 12.98
CA VAL A 566 -14.32 -23.56 13.18
C VAL A 566 -15.75 -23.08 12.92
N GLY A 567 -16.10 -21.90 13.44
CA GLY A 567 -17.39 -21.24 13.17
C GLY A 567 -17.62 -21.02 11.68
N LEU A 568 -16.60 -20.60 10.93
CA LEU A 568 -16.63 -20.44 9.48
C LEU A 568 -16.86 -21.76 8.74
N GLY A 569 -16.16 -22.82 9.14
CA GLY A 569 -16.37 -24.15 8.57
C GLY A 569 -17.81 -24.64 8.76
N LEU A 570 -18.36 -24.46 9.96
CA LEU A 570 -19.74 -24.84 10.28
C LEU A 570 -20.79 -23.95 9.59
N TYR A 571 -20.51 -22.64 9.50
CA TYR A 571 -21.35 -21.68 8.76
C TYR A 571 -21.37 -22.01 7.27
N GLY A 572 -20.20 -22.29 6.67
CA GLY A 572 -20.08 -22.74 5.28
C GLY A 572 -20.83 -24.05 5.01
N LEU A 573 -20.72 -25.04 5.89
CA LEU A 573 -21.48 -26.29 5.77
C LEU A 573 -23.00 -26.04 5.80
N ASN A 574 -23.46 -25.21 6.75
CA ASN A 574 -24.86 -24.80 6.82
C ASN A 574 -25.31 -24.07 5.55
N ALA A 575 -24.46 -23.18 5.03
CA ALA A 575 -24.72 -22.45 3.79
C ALA A 575 -24.89 -23.42 2.61
N LEU A 576 -24.01 -24.40 2.46
CA LEU A 576 -24.10 -25.43 1.41
C LEU A 576 -25.42 -26.23 1.51
N LEU A 577 -25.83 -26.59 2.74
CA LEU A 577 -27.06 -27.35 2.98
C LEU A 577 -28.34 -26.53 2.74
N ARG A 578 -28.29 -25.23 3.05
CA ARG A 578 -29.39 -24.25 2.87
C ARG A 578 -28.91 -22.98 2.15
N PRO A 579 -28.68 -23.03 0.83
CA PRO A 579 -28.24 -21.86 0.05
C PRO A 579 -29.21 -20.68 0.15
N ASP A 580 -30.50 -20.95 0.33
CA ASP A 580 -31.53 -19.94 0.56
C ASP A 580 -31.34 -19.18 1.89
N LEU A 581 -30.92 -19.86 2.96
CA LEU A 581 -30.56 -19.19 4.21
C LEU A 581 -29.22 -18.47 4.10
N ALA A 582 -28.26 -19.02 3.35
CA ALA A 582 -26.97 -18.36 3.10
C ALA A 582 -27.18 -16.97 2.47
N LEU A 583 -28.06 -16.87 1.47
CA LEU A 583 -28.40 -15.59 0.84
C LEU A 583 -29.08 -14.62 1.82
N LEU A 584 -29.96 -15.11 2.70
CA LEU A 584 -30.56 -14.28 3.76
C LEU A 584 -29.48 -13.76 4.72
N PHE A 585 -28.52 -14.60 5.13
CA PHE A 585 -27.43 -14.17 6.02
C PHE A 585 -26.42 -13.25 5.34
N ALA A 586 -26.23 -13.35 4.02
CA ALA A 586 -25.47 -12.37 3.25
C ALA A 586 -26.13 -10.97 3.25
N VAL A 587 -27.46 -10.90 3.36
CA VAL A 587 -28.19 -9.63 3.56
C VAL A 587 -28.18 -9.21 5.03
N ALA A 588 -28.29 -10.17 5.96
CA ALA A 588 -28.22 -9.92 7.39
C ALA A 588 -26.88 -9.30 7.85
N SER A 589 -25.80 -9.62 7.14
CA SER A 589 -24.45 -9.16 7.45
C SER A 589 -24.14 -7.75 6.96
N ILE A 590 -24.95 -7.16 6.07
CA ILE A 590 -24.78 -5.78 5.56
C ILE A 590 -24.56 -4.77 6.72
N PRO A 591 -25.43 -4.69 7.75
CA PRO A 591 -25.23 -3.80 8.91
C PRO A 591 -23.96 -4.06 9.74
N PHE A 592 -23.31 -5.21 9.55
CA PHE A 592 -22.13 -5.64 10.28
C PHE A 592 -20.86 -5.61 9.40
N ALA A 593 -20.93 -4.97 8.22
CA ALA A 593 -19.78 -4.84 7.34
C ALA A 593 -18.52 -4.25 8.00
N PRO A 594 -18.60 -3.30 8.96
CA PRO A 594 -17.41 -2.82 9.67
C PRO A 594 -16.74 -3.86 10.59
N ILE A 595 -17.39 -4.99 10.87
CA ILE A 595 -16.81 -6.05 11.69
C ILE A 595 -15.97 -6.96 10.80
N HIS A 596 -14.70 -7.12 11.18
CA HIS A 596 -13.74 -7.94 10.46
C HIS A 596 -13.44 -9.26 11.18
N VAL A 597 -13.37 -10.34 10.42
CA VAL A 597 -12.92 -11.66 10.83
C VAL A 597 -11.47 -11.84 10.40
N GLN A 598 -10.57 -12.14 11.35
CA GLN A 598 -9.18 -12.44 11.06
C GLN A 598 -9.03 -13.92 10.67
N LEU A 599 -8.57 -14.18 9.44
CA LEU A 599 -8.37 -15.51 8.87
C LEU A 599 -6.90 -15.65 8.45
N GLY A 600 -6.02 -16.03 9.39
CA GLY A 600 -4.58 -16.12 9.16
C GLY A 600 -3.98 -14.72 8.87
N PRO A 601 -3.25 -14.51 7.76
CA PRO A 601 -2.67 -13.21 7.44
C PRO A 601 -3.69 -12.19 6.86
N GLY A 602 -4.94 -12.59 6.60
CA GLY A 602 -5.96 -11.74 5.96
C GLY A 602 -7.09 -11.31 6.90
N SER A 603 -7.62 -10.11 6.68
CA SER A 603 -8.82 -9.57 7.33
C SER A 603 -9.97 -9.49 6.32
N PHE A 604 -11.13 -10.05 6.66
CA PHE A 604 -12.32 -10.05 5.80
C PHE A 604 -13.51 -9.47 6.55
N SER A 605 -14.31 -8.62 5.90
CA SER A 605 -15.54 -8.13 6.53
C SER A 605 -16.54 -9.27 6.70
N LEU A 606 -17.37 -9.21 7.74
CA LEU A 606 -18.43 -10.20 7.96
C LEU A 606 -19.40 -10.25 6.77
N ALA A 607 -19.63 -9.11 6.11
CA ALA A 607 -20.39 -9.01 4.87
C ALA A 607 -19.76 -9.83 3.73
N GLU A 608 -18.46 -9.68 3.51
CA GLU A 608 -17.72 -10.40 2.46
C GLU A 608 -17.72 -11.92 2.72
N VAL A 609 -17.41 -12.36 3.94
CA VAL A 609 -17.38 -13.78 4.31
C VAL A 609 -18.76 -14.44 4.09
N SER A 610 -19.83 -13.75 4.48
CA SER A 610 -21.20 -14.24 4.32
C SER A 610 -21.62 -14.30 2.85
N LEU A 611 -21.25 -13.28 2.07
CA LEU A 611 -21.50 -13.23 0.63
C LEU A 611 -20.79 -14.36 -0.10
N LEU A 612 -19.49 -14.55 0.13
CA LEU A 612 -18.70 -15.61 -0.52
C LEU A 612 -19.21 -17.01 -0.14
N SER A 613 -19.65 -17.19 1.11
CA SER A 613 -20.31 -18.43 1.56
C SER A 613 -21.62 -18.67 0.81
N ALA A 614 -22.42 -17.63 0.57
CA ALA A 614 -23.65 -17.73 -0.22
C ALA A 614 -23.35 -18.05 -1.70
N VAL A 615 -22.34 -17.41 -2.30
CA VAL A 615 -21.88 -17.72 -3.67
C VAL A 615 -21.47 -19.18 -3.77
N GLY A 616 -20.58 -19.63 -2.88
CA GLY A 616 -20.12 -21.02 -2.82
C GLY A 616 -21.28 -22.00 -2.66
N ALA A 617 -22.23 -21.70 -1.77
CA ALA A 617 -23.42 -22.52 -1.55
C ALA A 617 -24.31 -22.65 -2.80
N HIS A 618 -24.52 -21.57 -3.53
CA HIS A 618 -25.33 -21.58 -4.75
C HIS A 618 -24.63 -22.31 -5.91
N LEU A 619 -23.32 -22.11 -6.09
CA LEU A 619 -22.53 -22.84 -7.07
C LEU A 619 -22.49 -24.34 -6.76
N TRP A 620 -22.26 -24.70 -5.50
CA TRP A 620 -22.30 -26.09 -5.04
C TRP A 620 -23.66 -26.74 -5.27
N GLY A 621 -24.74 -26.03 -4.94
CA GLY A 621 -26.10 -26.46 -5.20
C GLY A 621 -26.37 -26.71 -6.69
N ALA A 622 -25.77 -25.91 -7.59
CA ALA A 622 -25.87 -26.12 -9.03
C ALA A 622 -25.09 -27.34 -9.51
N LEU A 623 -23.87 -27.56 -8.99
CA LEU A 623 -23.03 -28.70 -9.35
C LEU A 623 -23.65 -30.05 -8.95
N PHE A 624 -24.24 -30.14 -7.75
CA PHE A 624 -24.79 -31.41 -7.20
C PHE A 624 -26.30 -31.56 -7.32
N ALA A 625 -26.97 -30.70 -8.10
CA ALA A 625 -28.37 -30.87 -8.45
C ALA A 625 -28.58 -32.12 -9.34
N SER A 626 -29.75 -32.77 -9.25
CA SER A 626 -30.16 -33.81 -10.20
C SER A 626 -30.14 -33.26 -11.64
N PRO A 627 -29.90 -34.05 -12.71
CA PRO A 627 -29.97 -33.56 -14.09
C PRO A 627 -31.28 -32.80 -14.42
N SER A 628 -32.40 -33.21 -13.82
CA SER A 628 -33.69 -32.51 -13.90
C SER A 628 -33.68 -31.13 -13.23
N ASP A 629 -32.97 -31.00 -12.09
CA ASP A 629 -32.84 -29.77 -11.31
C ASP A 629 -31.76 -28.83 -11.87
N GLN A 630 -30.67 -29.38 -12.43
CA GLN A 630 -29.63 -28.63 -13.14
C GLN A 630 -30.19 -27.91 -14.36
N GLY A 631 -31.01 -28.61 -15.16
CA GLY A 631 -31.77 -28.00 -16.24
C GLY A 631 -32.66 -26.85 -15.75
N GLY A 632 -33.24 -26.97 -14.55
CA GLY A 632 -34.00 -25.91 -13.88
C GLY A 632 -33.17 -24.69 -13.47
N ILE A 633 -31.94 -24.90 -12.95
CA ILE A 633 -31.03 -23.81 -12.56
C ILE A 633 -30.49 -23.07 -13.79
N LEU A 634 -30.00 -23.80 -14.80
CA LEU A 634 -29.54 -23.21 -16.06
C LEU A 634 -30.67 -22.47 -16.78
N ARG A 635 -31.89 -23.04 -16.78
CA ARG A 635 -33.08 -22.37 -17.31
C ARG A 635 -33.43 -21.11 -16.51
N ARG A 636 -33.23 -21.09 -15.19
CA ARG A 636 -33.44 -19.89 -14.35
C ARG A 636 -32.44 -18.79 -14.64
N ILE A 637 -31.15 -19.12 -14.69
CA ILE A 637 -30.09 -18.16 -15.04
C ILE A 637 -30.36 -17.57 -16.43
N ARG A 638 -30.70 -18.41 -17.41
CA ARG A 638 -31.08 -17.96 -18.76
C ARG A 638 -32.43 -17.22 -18.81
N ALA A 639 -33.32 -17.46 -17.85
CA ALA A 639 -34.60 -16.76 -17.74
C ALA A 639 -34.47 -15.39 -17.05
N VAL A 640 -33.32 -15.07 -16.45
CA VAL A 640 -33.05 -13.71 -15.96
C VAL A 640 -32.99 -12.78 -17.17
N ARG A 641 -34.07 -12.03 -17.41
CA ARG A 641 -34.08 -10.96 -18.42
C ARG A 641 -33.13 -9.85 -17.97
N LEU A 642 -32.07 -9.64 -18.75
CA LEU A 642 -31.14 -8.54 -18.55
C LEU A 642 -31.84 -7.21 -18.86
N HIS A 643 -31.77 -6.28 -17.91
CA HIS A 643 -32.18 -4.89 -18.06
C HIS A 643 -30.96 -4.01 -18.27
N TRP A 644 -31.14 -2.82 -18.82
CA TRP A 644 -30.08 -1.82 -18.95
C TRP A 644 -29.40 -1.51 -17.59
N VAL A 645 -30.12 -1.61 -16.48
CA VAL A 645 -29.57 -1.47 -15.12
C VAL A 645 -28.55 -2.56 -14.79
N ASP A 646 -28.74 -3.80 -15.27
CA ASP A 646 -27.77 -4.88 -15.08
C ASP A 646 -26.44 -4.55 -15.80
N TRP A 647 -26.52 -3.90 -16.97
CA TRP A 647 -25.35 -3.40 -17.71
C TRP A 647 -24.65 -2.24 -17.00
N VAL A 648 -25.39 -1.34 -16.34
CA VAL A 648 -24.79 -0.26 -15.52
C VAL A 648 -24.01 -0.83 -14.34
N VAL A 649 -24.53 -1.86 -13.66
CA VAL A 649 -23.82 -2.55 -12.58
C VAL A 649 -22.56 -3.25 -13.10
N LEU A 650 -22.63 -3.90 -14.28
CA LEU A 650 -21.45 -4.49 -14.90
C LEU A 650 -20.41 -3.42 -15.27
N LEU A 651 -20.84 -2.29 -15.84
CA LEU A 651 -19.94 -1.19 -16.19
C LEU A 651 -19.29 -0.57 -14.95
N LEU A 652 -20.00 -0.51 -13.80
CA LEU A 652 -19.41 -0.11 -12.53
C LEU A 652 -18.24 -1.02 -12.12
N VAL A 653 -18.39 -2.34 -12.26
CA VAL A 653 -17.32 -3.30 -11.96
C VAL A 653 -16.15 -3.17 -12.92
N LEU A 654 -16.42 -3.05 -14.22
CA LEU A 654 -15.39 -2.96 -15.26
C LEU A 654 -14.64 -1.63 -15.19
N LEU A 655 -15.35 -0.50 -15.03
CA LEU A 655 -14.73 0.81 -14.90
C LEU A 655 -13.94 0.91 -13.60
N GLY A 656 -14.48 0.43 -12.49
CA GLY A 656 -13.75 0.37 -11.22
C GLY A 656 -12.48 -0.46 -11.30
N LEU A 657 -12.49 -1.58 -12.04
CA LEU A 657 -11.26 -2.36 -12.27
C LEU A 657 -10.27 -1.57 -13.13
N GLY A 658 -10.75 -0.95 -14.21
CA GLY A 658 -9.94 -0.14 -15.11
C GLY A 658 -9.24 1.02 -14.38
N THR A 659 -9.97 1.79 -13.57
CA THR A 659 -9.38 2.90 -12.82
C THR A 659 -8.46 2.42 -11.69
N SER A 660 -8.78 1.30 -11.02
CA SER A 660 -7.88 0.73 -10.01
C SER A 660 -6.55 0.23 -10.57
N LEU A 661 -6.52 -0.24 -11.82
CA LEU A 661 -5.30 -0.68 -12.49
C LEU A 661 -4.41 0.49 -12.95
N VAL A 662 -4.97 1.70 -13.07
CA VAL A 662 -4.23 2.91 -13.51
C VAL A 662 -3.94 3.86 -12.34
N ALA A 663 -4.54 3.64 -11.16
CA ALA A 663 -4.32 4.44 -9.97
C ALA A 663 -2.87 4.39 -9.46
N GLU A 664 -2.38 5.48 -8.88
CA GLU A 664 -1.05 5.55 -8.26
C GLU A 664 -0.90 4.50 -7.14
N TYR A 665 -1.89 4.38 -6.27
CA TYR A 665 -1.91 3.40 -5.18
C TYR A 665 -2.81 2.21 -5.53
N GLN A 666 -2.37 1.42 -6.51
CA GLN A 666 -3.13 0.28 -7.06
C GLN A 666 -3.60 -0.72 -6.00
N HIS A 667 -2.76 -1.06 -5.01
CA HIS A 667 -3.13 -2.02 -3.96
C HIS A 667 -4.33 -1.54 -3.14
N VAL A 668 -4.37 -0.24 -2.83
CA VAL A 668 -5.46 0.39 -2.09
C VAL A 668 -6.73 0.43 -2.97
N ALA A 669 -6.57 0.78 -4.24
CA ALA A 669 -7.66 0.82 -5.21
C ALA A 669 -8.27 -0.56 -5.51
N LEU A 670 -7.45 -1.62 -5.62
CA LEU A 670 -7.90 -3.00 -5.86
C LEU A 670 -8.59 -3.58 -4.62
N ARG A 671 -8.15 -3.18 -3.42
CA ARG A 671 -8.84 -3.54 -2.18
C ARG A 671 -10.26 -2.99 -2.17
N GLU A 672 -10.43 -1.68 -2.40
CA GLU A 672 -11.77 -1.07 -2.43
C GLU A 672 -12.63 -1.64 -3.56
N TRP A 673 -12.06 -1.81 -4.76
CA TRP A 673 -12.74 -2.45 -5.88
C TRP A 673 -13.28 -3.83 -5.49
N ARG A 674 -12.46 -4.68 -4.85
CA ARG A 674 -12.88 -6.02 -4.40
C ARG A 674 -14.03 -5.94 -3.39
N VAL A 675 -13.85 -5.17 -2.30
CA VAL A 675 -14.74 -5.26 -1.13
C VAL A 675 -16.01 -4.41 -1.27
N VAL A 676 -15.92 -3.26 -1.95
CA VAL A 676 -17.05 -2.32 -2.13
C VAL A 676 -17.75 -2.59 -3.46
N VAL A 677 -17.03 -2.50 -4.58
CA VAL A 677 -17.64 -2.53 -5.92
C VAL A 677 -18.02 -3.96 -6.34
N CYS A 678 -17.04 -4.86 -6.38
CA CYS A 678 -17.24 -6.25 -6.82
C CYS A 678 -18.14 -7.01 -5.84
N GLY A 679 -17.91 -6.86 -4.52
CA GLY A 679 -18.74 -7.47 -3.50
C GLY A 679 -20.22 -7.08 -3.58
N SER A 680 -20.53 -5.79 -3.67
CA SER A 680 -21.93 -5.34 -3.78
C SER A 680 -22.58 -5.76 -5.11
N ALA A 681 -21.83 -5.75 -6.22
CA ALA A 681 -22.31 -6.22 -7.53
C ALA A 681 -22.56 -7.74 -7.55
N LEU A 682 -21.74 -8.51 -6.83
CA LEU A 682 -21.91 -9.96 -6.67
C LEU A 682 -23.16 -10.28 -5.83
N LEU A 683 -23.42 -9.50 -4.77
CA LEU A 683 -24.68 -9.59 -4.02
C LEU A 683 -25.89 -9.29 -4.93
N TYR A 684 -25.82 -8.21 -5.73
CA TYR A 684 -26.86 -7.86 -6.71
C TYR A 684 -27.17 -9.03 -7.67
N LEU A 685 -26.12 -9.63 -8.25
CA LEU A 685 -26.24 -10.76 -9.17
C LEU A 685 -26.86 -11.99 -8.50
N LEU A 686 -26.41 -12.34 -7.29
CA LEU A 686 -26.96 -13.47 -6.53
C LEU A 686 -28.45 -13.29 -6.24
N LEU A 687 -28.86 -12.09 -5.81
CA LEU A 687 -30.26 -11.79 -5.52
C LEU A 687 -31.12 -11.94 -6.79
N ARG A 688 -30.66 -11.37 -7.92
CA ARG A 688 -31.33 -11.45 -9.23
C ARG A 688 -31.47 -12.87 -9.75
N ALA A 689 -30.47 -13.72 -9.52
CA ALA A 689 -30.42 -15.08 -10.05
C ALA A 689 -31.18 -16.11 -9.20
N PHE A 690 -31.18 -15.98 -7.87
CA PHE A 690 -31.59 -17.06 -6.97
C PHE A 690 -32.84 -16.79 -6.11
N THR A 691 -33.36 -15.56 -6.10
CA THR A 691 -34.63 -15.24 -5.40
C THR A 691 -35.82 -15.64 -6.26
N LYS A 692 -36.73 -16.47 -5.73
CA LYS A 692 -37.68 -17.25 -6.54
C LYS A 692 -39.06 -16.63 -6.69
N ASN A 693 -39.54 -15.94 -5.66
CA ASN A 693 -40.93 -15.48 -5.57
C ASN A 693 -41.04 -14.26 -4.66
N SER A 694 -42.19 -13.59 -4.69
CA SER A 694 -42.42 -12.35 -3.94
C SER A 694 -42.30 -12.54 -2.43
N ARG A 695 -42.59 -13.73 -1.90
CA ARG A 695 -42.42 -14.02 -0.46
C ARG A 695 -40.94 -14.05 -0.05
N ASP A 696 -40.08 -14.65 -0.87
CA ASP A 696 -38.64 -14.64 -0.62
C ASP A 696 -38.07 -13.22 -0.73
N LEU A 697 -38.60 -12.42 -1.66
CA LEU A 697 -38.24 -11.01 -1.81
C LEU A 697 -38.63 -10.18 -0.57
N GLU A 698 -39.83 -10.39 -0.02
CA GLU A 698 -40.25 -9.74 1.22
C GLU A 698 -39.43 -10.19 2.44
N ARG A 699 -39.04 -11.48 2.51
CA ARG A 699 -38.17 -12.00 3.59
C ARG A 699 -36.79 -11.35 3.60
N LEU A 700 -36.22 -11.08 2.43
CA LEU A 700 -34.95 -10.38 2.31
C LEU A 700 -35.03 -8.96 2.91
N ALA A 701 -36.14 -8.24 2.66
CA ALA A 701 -36.40 -6.94 3.28
C ALA A 701 -36.65 -7.07 4.79
N ASP A 702 -37.39 -8.10 5.23
CA ASP A 702 -37.61 -8.40 6.65
C ASP A 702 -36.28 -8.64 7.40
N VAL A 703 -35.33 -9.34 6.77
CA VAL A 703 -33.99 -9.60 7.34
C VAL A 703 -33.16 -8.33 7.41
N LEU A 704 -33.10 -7.54 6.32
CA LEU A 704 -32.38 -6.26 6.34
C LEU A 704 -32.91 -5.34 7.45
N TRP A 705 -34.24 -5.25 7.57
CA TRP A 705 -34.90 -4.48 8.62
C TRP A 705 -34.55 -4.99 10.02
N LEU A 706 -34.71 -6.29 10.28
CA LEU A 706 -34.44 -6.91 11.58
C LEU A 706 -33.01 -6.65 12.04
N PHE A 707 -32.03 -6.88 11.18
CA PHE A 707 -30.62 -6.70 11.54
C PHE A 707 -30.23 -5.21 11.65
N GLY A 708 -30.92 -4.31 10.95
CA GLY A 708 -30.83 -2.87 11.21
C GLY A 708 -31.35 -2.47 12.61
N VAL A 709 -32.47 -3.07 13.05
CA VAL A 709 -32.98 -2.88 14.42
C VAL A 709 -31.99 -3.44 15.46
N LEU A 710 -31.36 -4.59 15.20
CA LEU A 710 -30.35 -5.16 16.10
C LEU A 710 -29.13 -4.24 16.26
N VAL A 711 -28.64 -3.63 15.19
CA VAL A 711 -27.57 -2.63 15.27
C VAL A 711 -28.00 -1.40 16.07
N ALA A 712 -29.22 -0.92 15.87
CA ALA A 712 -29.74 0.21 16.65
C ALA A 712 -29.85 -0.14 18.15
N LEU A 713 -30.36 -1.32 18.50
CA LEU A 713 -30.41 -1.79 19.89
C LEU A 713 -29.01 -1.94 20.49
N TYR A 714 -28.05 -2.47 19.73
CA TYR A 714 -26.66 -2.55 20.15
C TYR A 714 -26.05 -1.15 20.38
N ALA A 715 -26.32 -0.19 19.50
CA ALA A 715 -25.90 1.21 19.66
C ALA A 715 -26.45 1.81 20.95
N LEU A 716 -27.74 1.60 21.25
CA LEU A 716 -28.38 2.07 22.48
C LEU A 716 -27.80 1.40 23.73
N ALA A 717 -27.58 0.09 23.69
CA ALA A 717 -26.98 -0.64 24.80
C ALA A 717 -25.54 -0.19 25.08
N ARG A 718 -24.77 0.11 24.02
CA ARG A 718 -23.37 0.53 24.13
C ARG A 718 -23.18 2.03 24.27
N TYR A 719 -24.25 2.83 24.18
CA TYR A 719 -24.19 4.28 24.37
C TYR A 719 -23.57 4.68 25.70
N PHE A 720 -23.79 3.89 26.76
CA PHE A 720 -23.25 4.13 28.09
C PHE A 720 -21.79 3.70 28.26
N SER A 721 -21.21 2.97 27.30
CA SER A 721 -19.82 2.54 27.30
C SER A 721 -18.94 3.50 26.46
N PRO A 722 -17.67 3.75 26.84
CA PRO A 722 -16.74 4.54 26.04
C PRO A 722 -16.54 3.99 24.62
N GLU A 723 -16.57 2.67 24.46
CA GLU A 723 -16.32 2.01 23.16
C GLU A 723 -17.44 2.27 22.14
N GLY A 724 -18.67 2.53 22.60
CA GLY A 724 -19.86 2.72 21.79
C GLY A 724 -20.17 4.16 21.40
N VAL A 725 -19.35 5.12 21.83
CA VAL A 725 -19.54 6.56 21.59
C VAL A 725 -18.24 7.25 21.18
N ILE A 726 -18.37 8.42 20.57
CA ILE A 726 -17.29 9.40 20.41
C ILE A 726 -17.78 10.73 21.00
N GLU A 727 -16.94 11.40 21.76
CA GLU A 727 -17.18 12.77 22.21
C GLU A 727 -16.62 13.74 21.16
N ALA A 728 -17.51 14.50 20.52
CA ALA A 728 -17.15 15.49 19.51
C ALA A 728 -18.09 16.69 19.61
N GLU A 729 -17.59 17.90 19.36
CA GLU A 729 -18.37 19.15 19.43
C GLU A 729 -19.07 19.36 20.79
N GLY A 730 -18.48 18.83 21.88
CA GLY A 730 -19.05 18.91 23.24
C GLY A 730 -20.28 18.04 23.47
N VAL A 731 -20.52 17.03 22.62
CA VAL A 731 -21.66 16.10 22.74
C VAL A 731 -21.19 14.66 22.63
N ARG A 732 -21.82 13.77 23.42
CA ARG A 732 -21.63 12.32 23.35
C ARG A 732 -22.46 11.73 22.21
N ARG A 733 -21.80 11.13 21.21
CA ARG A 733 -22.42 10.67 19.96
C ARG A 733 -22.36 9.16 19.83
N ALA A 734 -23.49 8.51 19.59
CA ALA A 734 -23.58 7.06 19.38
C ALA A 734 -22.88 6.65 18.07
N ARG A 735 -22.03 5.62 18.12
CA ARG A 735 -21.39 5.04 16.94
C ARG A 735 -21.52 3.52 16.82
N ALA A 736 -21.96 2.83 17.88
CA ALA A 736 -21.89 1.36 17.95
C ALA A 736 -20.45 0.86 17.69
N PHE A 737 -20.23 0.08 16.63
CA PHE A 737 -18.92 -0.39 16.18
C PHE A 737 -18.46 0.30 14.88
N TYR A 738 -19.18 1.32 14.40
CA TYR A 738 -18.81 2.06 13.19
C TYR A 738 -17.68 3.05 13.46
N GLY A 739 -16.86 3.33 12.44
CA GLY A 739 -15.73 4.25 12.54
C GLY A 739 -16.12 5.67 12.98
N SER A 740 -17.33 6.12 12.65
CA SER A 740 -17.86 7.43 13.07
C SER A 740 -19.37 7.36 13.38
N PRO A 741 -19.91 8.30 14.18
CA PRO A 741 -21.36 8.44 14.37
C PRO A 741 -22.11 8.72 13.06
N ASN A 742 -21.47 9.38 12.09
CA ASN A 742 -22.08 9.65 10.79
C ASN A 742 -22.27 8.36 9.98
N ASN A 743 -21.32 7.42 10.02
CA ASN A 743 -21.46 6.14 9.30
C ASN A 743 -22.65 5.33 9.83
N LEU A 744 -22.84 5.29 11.16
CA LEU A 744 -24.03 4.66 11.76
C LEU A 744 -25.31 5.35 11.29
N ALA A 745 -25.34 6.68 11.25
CA ALA A 745 -26.50 7.45 10.79
C ALA A 745 -26.82 7.20 9.30
N LEU A 746 -25.79 7.23 8.44
CA LEU A 746 -25.88 6.95 7.00
C LEU A 746 -26.49 5.58 6.70
N TYR A 747 -26.23 4.58 7.54
CA TYR A 747 -26.87 3.27 7.41
C TYR A 747 -28.32 3.27 7.94
N LEU A 748 -28.54 3.72 9.19
CA LEU A 748 -29.85 3.66 9.85
C LEU A 748 -30.94 4.47 9.12
N GLU A 749 -30.59 5.64 8.58
CA GLU A 749 -31.54 6.48 7.84
C GLU A 749 -32.02 5.86 6.53
N ARG A 750 -31.26 4.94 5.94
CA ARG A 750 -31.65 4.21 4.72
C ARG A 750 -32.64 3.10 5.02
N VAL A 751 -32.59 2.57 6.25
CA VAL A 751 -33.46 1.49 6.73
C VAL A 751 -34.74 2.04 7.37
N LEU A 752 -34.67 3.18 8.08
CA LEU A 752 -35.81 3.80 8.77
C LEU A 752 -37.09 3.95 7.90
N PRO A 753 -37.02 4.42 6.63
CA PRO A 753 -38.21 4.63 5.79
C PRO A 753 -38.92 3.32 5.43
N LEU A 754 -38.18 2.20 5.39
CA LEU A 754 -38.74 0.86 5.24
C LEU A 754 -39.63 0.50 6.44
N GLY A 755 -39.14 0.78 7.66
CA GLY A 755 -39.87 0.72 8.92
C GLY A 755 -41.19 1.48 8.92
N VAL A 756 -41.08 2.77 8.62
CA VAL A 756 -42.22 3.70 8.61
C VAL A 756 -43.27 3.27 7.58
N SER A 757 -42.84 2.98 6.35
CA SER A 757 -43.74 2.64 5.26
C SER A 757 -44.52 1.34 5.52
N VAL A 758 -43.83 0.24 5.88
CA VAL A 758 -44.47 -1.05 6.18
C VAL A 758 -45.30 -0.97 7.47
N GLY A 759 -44.83 -0.24 8.48
CA GLY A 759 -45.57 0.00 9.71
C GLY A 759 -46.92 0.66 9.46
N LEU A 760 -46.98 1.68 8.61
CA LEU A 760 -48.20 2.42 8.32
C LEU A 760 -49.10 1.67 7.32
N TRP A 761 -48.53 1.20 6.21
CA TRP A 761 -49.27 0.76 5.02
C TRP A 761 -49.04 -0.71 4.63
N GLY A 762 -48.33 -1.50 5.43
CA GLY A 762 -48.22 -2.94 5.22
C GLY A 762 -49.58 -3.63 5.21
N GLY A 763 -49.71 -4.70 4.43
CA GLY A 763 -50.92 -5.53 4.36
C GLY A 763 -51.02 -6.53 5.52
N SER A 764 -49.87 -6.99 6.05
CA SER A 764 -49.83 -7.99 7.11
C SER A 764 -49.79 -7.35 8.51
N ASN A 765 -50.74 -7.71 9.37
CA ASN A 765 -50.82 -7.18 10.74
C ASN A 765 -49.55 -7.45 11.56
N TRP A 766 -48.91 -8.63 11.41
CA TRP A 766 -47.68 -8.93 12.14
C TRP A 766 -46.53 -8.03 11.68
N ARG A 767 -46.36 -7.84 10.35
CA ARG A 767 -45.30 -6.96 9.81
C ARG A 767 -45.51 -5.53 10.25
N ARG A 768 -46.75 -5.03 10.21
CA ARG A 768 -47.07 -3.67 10.67
C ARG A 768 -46.61 -3.45 12.10
N TRP A 769 -46.87 -4.40 13.01
CA TRP A 769 -46.45 -4.27 14.41
C TRP A 769 -44.94 -4.41 14.59
N VAL A 770 -44.29 -5.41 13.99
CA VAL A 770 -42.84 -5.61 14.11
C VAL A 770 -42.06 -4.43 13.54
N TYR A 771 -42.48 -3.89 12.39
CA TYR A 771 -41.83 -2.72 11.79
C TYR A 771 -42.08 -1.46 12.62
N ARG A 772 -43.30 -1.23 13.14
CA ARG A 772 -43.56 -0.10 14.05
C ARG A 772 -42.70 -0.15 15.30
N LEU A 773 -42.60 -1.31 15.94
CA LEU A 773 -41.81 -1.47 17.16
C LEU A 773 -40.32 -1.21 16.90
N GLY A 774 -39.79 -1.61 15.73
CA GLY A 774 -38.39 -1.36 15.36
C GLY A 774 -38.07 0.08 14.95
N VAL A 775 -39.07 0.89 14.55
CA VAL A 775 -38.86 2.31 14.20
C VAL A 775 -38.34 3.11 15.40
N LEU A 776 -38.81 2.80 16.62
CA LEU A 776 -38.42 3.51 17.83
C LEU A 776 -36.91 3.37 18.16
N PRO A 777 -36.34 2.16 18.30
CA PRO A 777 -34.91 2.02 18.58
C PRO A 777 -34.03 2.57 17.44
N ILE A 778 -34.41 2.41 16.17
CA ILE A 778 -33.68 3.00 15.04
C ILE A 778 -33.70 4.54 15.14
N GLY A 779 -34.87 5.13 15.34
CA GLY A 779 -35.02 6.57 15.48
C GLY A 779 -34.23 7.13 16.67
N MET A 780 -34.25 6.45 17.82
CA MET A 780 -33.50 6.86 19.01
C MET A 780 -31.99 6.73 18.81
N ALA A 781 -31.50 5.61 18.27
CA ALA A 781 -30.08 5.42 17.98
C ALA A 781 -29.58 6.48 16.99
N MET A 782 -30.37 6.75 15.94
CA MET A 782 -30.09 7.78 14.94
C MET A 782 -30.06 9.19 15.55
N LEU A 783 -31.01 9.55 16.42
CA LEU A 783 -30.98 10.82 17.15
C LEU A 783 -29.72 10.98 18.00
N LEU A 784 -29.31 9.91 18.69
CA LEU A 784 -28.10 9.90 19.52
C LEU A 784 -26.80 9.94 18.71
N THR A 785 -26.83 9.75 17.38
CA THR A 785 -25.63 10.02 16.54
C THR A 785 -25.30 11.50 16.43
N PHE A 786 -26.28 12.38 16.68
CA PHE A 786 -26.20 13.82 16.40
C PHE A 786 -25.70 14.14 14.98
N SER A 787 -25.93 13.25 14.00
CA SER A 787 -25.57 13.50 12.61
C SER A 787 -26.52 14.53 12.00
N ARG A 788 -26.02 15.75 11.81
CA ARG A 788 -26.81 16.85 11.22
C ARG A 788 -27.29 16.51 9.81
N GLY A 789 -26.45 15.86 9.00
CA GLY A 789 -26.83 15.44 7.65
C GLY A 789 -28.01 14.46 7.65
N SER A 790 -28.04 13.54 8.61
CA SER A 790 -29.17 12.63 8.77
C SER A 790 -30.44 13.34 9.24
N LEU A 791 -30.34 14.16 10.29
CA LEU A 791 -31.50 14.78 10.93
C LEU A 791 -32.11 15.94 10.12
N LEU A 792 -31.29 16.69 9.37
CA LEU A 792 -31.73 17.86 8.61
C LEU A 792 -31.95 17.60 7.12
N LEU A 793 -31.29 16.60 6.53
CA LEU A 793 -31.41 16.30 5.10
C LEU A 793 -31.98 14.90 4.86
N GLY A 794 -31.33 13.85 5.38
CA GLY A 794 -31.67 12.46 5.10
C GLY A 794 -33.11 12.08 5.47
N VAL A 795 -33.44 12.19 6.76
CA VAL A 795 -34.77 11.83 7.30
C VAL A 795 -35.88 12.73 6.74
N PRO A 796 -35.72 14.07 6.67
CA PRO A 796 -36.68 14.93 5.99
C PRO A 796 -36.94 14.53 4.54
N ALA A 797 -35.90 14.29 3.74
CA ALA A 797 -36.03 13.87 2.35
C ALA A 797 -36.81 12.55 2.24
N ALA A 798 -36.49 11.57 3.08
CA ALA A 798 -37.21 10.30 3.12
C ALA A 798 -38.70 10.49 3.44
N LEU A 799 -39.04 11.22 4.51
CA LEU A 799 -40.43 11.42 4.93
C LEU A 799 -41.25 12.19 3.89
N LEU A 800 -40.66 13.23 3.28
CA LEU A 800 -41.30 13.98 2.20
C LEU A 800 -41.59 13.07 1.01
N VAL A 801 -40.59 12.30 0.55
CA VAL A 801 -40.78 11.38 -0.59
C VAL A 801 -41.84 10.32 -0.28
N LEU A 802 -41.81 9.72 0.92
CA LEU A 802 -42.86 8.78 1.36
C LEU A 802 -44.26 9.41 1.32
N GLY A 803 -44.41 10.60 1.92
CA GLY A 803 -45.69 11.29 2.02
C GLY A 803 -46.25 11.75 0.68
N TRP A 804 -45.38 12.29 -0.19
CA TRP A 804 -45.77 12.80 -1.51
C TRP A 804 -46.08 11.67 -2.49
N MET A 805 -45.31 10.58 -2.50
CA MET A 805 -45.63 9.42 -3.34
C MET A 805 -46.89 8.69 -2.89
N ARG A 806 -47.17 8.64 -1.57
CA ARG A 806 -48.42 8.06 -1.06
C ARG A 806 -49.64 8.91 -1.38
N GLY A 807 -49.48 10.23 -1.40
CA GLY A 807 -50.53 11.21 -1.70
C GLY A 807 -51.56 11.43 -0.56
N GLY A 808 -52.64 12.16 -0.87
CA GLY A 808 -53.74 12.39 0.06
C GLY A 808 -53.35 13.21 1.30
N ARG A 809 -53.73 12.74 2.50
CA ARG A 809 -53.37 13.37 3.79
C ARG A 809 -51.91 13.12 4.18
N ALA A 810 -51.27 12.07 3.66
CA ALA A 810 -49.91 11.69 4.04
C ALA A 810 -48.87 12.76 3.67
N ARG A 811 -49.04 13.47 2.54
CA ARG A 811 -48.14 14.57 2.14
C ARG A 811 -48.13 15.72 3.14
N TRP A 812 -49.30 16.07 3.68
CA TRP A 812 -49.44 17.18 4.62
C TRP A 812 -48.94 16.79 6.01
N ILE A 813 -49.22 15.54 6.44
CA ILE A 813 -48.69 15.00 7.70
C ILE A 813 -47.16 14.93 7.64
N ALA A 814 -46.59 14.39 6.58
CA ALA A 814 -45.13 14.30 6.41
C ALA A 814 -44.49 15.69 6.40
N SER A 815 -45.06 16.65 5.65
CA SER A 815 -44.56 18.03 5.62
C SER A 815 -44.64 18.69 7.00
N GLY A 816 -45.74 18.51 7.73
CA GLY A 816 -45.90 19.01 9.10
C GLY A 816 -44.90 18.40 10.08
N VAL A 817 -44.70 17.08 10.04
CA VAL A 817 -43.71 16.38 10.89
C VAL A 817 -42.29 16.88 10.60
N VAL A 818 -41.94 17.08 9.33
CA VAL A 818 -40.62 17.62 8.95
C VAL A 818 -40.45 19.04 9.46
N VAL A 819 -41.44 19.91 9.26
CA VAL A 819 -41.38 21.30 9.76
C VAL A 819 -41.24 21.32 11.29
N ILE A 820 -42.07 20.56 12.00
CA ILE A 820 -42.00 20.49 13.48
C ILE A 820 -40.67 19.90 13.95
N GLY A 821 -40.18 18.84 13.30
CA GLY A 821 -38.91 18.21 13.64
C GLY A 821 -37.71 19.12 13.43
N VAL A 822 -37.66 19.84 12.30
CA VAL A 822 -36.61 20.82 12.01
C VAL A 822 -36.70 21.99 12.99
N LEU A 823 -37.89 22.54 13.24
CA LEU A 823 -38.07 23.61 14.24
C LEU A 823 -37.66 23.15 15.63
N GLY A 824 -38.06 21.94 16.05
CA GLY A 824 -37.67 21.36 17.32
C GLY A 824 -36.15 21.18 17.44
N LEU A 825 -35.48 20.75 16.37
CA LEU A 825 -34.02 20.63 16.35
C LEU A 825 -33.33 22.00 16.41
N VAL A 826 -33.83 23.00 15.70
CA VAL A 826 -33.32 24.38 15.74
C VAL A 826 -33.47 24.96 17.16
N LEU A 827 -34.64 24.76 17.79
CA LEU A 827 -34.88 25.20 19.17
C LEU A 827 -33.99 24.45 20.18
N PHE A 828 -33.78 23.15 19.99
CA PHE A 828 -32.95 22.33 20.87
C PHE A 828 -31.45 22.63 20.75
N THR A 829 -30.96 22.94 19.54
CA THR A 829 -29.54 23.23 19.29
C THR A 829 -29.15 24.66 19.65
N GLY A 830 -30.11 25.58 19.71
CA GLY A 830 -29.91 26.98 20.07
C GLY A 830 -29.44 27.84 18.88
N VAL A 831 -29.95 29.09 18.80
CA VAL A 831 -29.70 30.01 17.68
C VAL A 831 -28.21 30.32 17.48
N ALA A 832 -27.42 30.35 18.56
CA ALA A 832 -25.97 30.62 18.52
C ALA A 832 -25.14 29.49 17.87
N ARG A 833 -25.60 28.23 17.95
CA ARG A 833 -24.97 27.10 17.23
C ARG A 833 -25.41 27.05 15.76
N LEU A 834 -26.58 27.62 15.45
CA LEU A 834 -27.06 27.77 14.07
C LEU A 834 -26.27 28.84 13.31
N SER A 835 -25.95 29.97 13.96
CA SER A 835 -25.16 31.05 13.35
C SER A 835 -23.73 30.62 13.04
N THR A 836 -23.10 29.82 13.90
CA THR A 836 -21.76 29.24 13.66
C THR A 836 -21.77 28.11 12.62
N ALA A 837 -22.91 27.43 12.42
CA ALA A 837 -23.07 26.44 11.35
C ALA A 837 -23.30 27.08 9.96
N LEU A 838 -23.79 28.32 9.92
CA LEU A 838 -24.02 29.09 8.69
C LEU A 838 -22.85 30.04 8.36
N ASP A 839 -21.81 30.04 9.17
CA ASP A 839 -20.62 30.84 8.94
C ASP A 839 -19.83 30.28 7.75
N LEU A 840 -19.64 31.12 6.74
CA LEU A 840 -18.90 30.80 5.52
C LEU A 840 -17.41 31.16 5.63
N ALA A 841 -17.02 31.88 6.68
CA ALA A 841 -15.65 32.31 6.92
C ALA A 841 -14.92 31.39 7.90
N GLN A 842 -15.63 30.72 8.82
CA GLN A 842 -15.06 29.78 9.79
C GLN A 842 -16.01 28.61 10.09
N GLY A 843 -15.50 27.51 10.66
CA GLY A 843 -16.31 26.37 11.10
C GLY A 843 -16.54 25.28 10.04
N THR A 844 -17.47 24.36 10.31
CA THR A 844 -17.65 23.13 9.52
C THR A 844 -18.15 23.35 8.09
N THR A 845 -18.86 24.46 7.84
CA THR A 845 -19.31 24.82 6.49
C THR A 845 -18.17 25.37 5.64
N TYR A 846 -17.29 26.20 6.21
CA TYR A 846 -16.05 26.62 5.57
C TYR A 846 -15.20 25.41 5.15
N LEU A 847 -14.95 24.47 6.08
CA LEU A 847 -14.17 23.27 5.81
C LEU A 847 -14.73 22.44 4.63
N ARG A 848 -16.06 22.27 4.57
CA ARG A 848 -16.72 21.58 3.45
C ARG A 848 -16.59 22.31 2.12
N ILE A 849 -16.78 23.62 2.10
CA ILE A 849 -16.64 24.42 0.86
C ILE A 849 -15.18 24.37 0.38
N SER A 850 -14.22 24.48 1.30
CA SER A 850 -12.80 24.37 0.99
C SER A 850 -12.46 22.98 0.44
N LEU A 851 -12.97 21.92 1.07
CA LEU A 851 -12.85 20.55 0.58
C LEU A 851 -13.43 20.38 -0.83
N TRP A 852 -14.60 20.95 -1.12
CA TRP A 852 -15.21 20.86 -2.45
C TRP A 852 -14.44 21.64 -3.51
N ARG A 853 -13.87 22.79 -3.15
CA ARG A 853 -12.99 23.55 -4.07
C ARG A 853 -11.71 22.77 -4.37
N ALA A 854 -11.11 22.18 -3.35
CA ALA A 854 -9.95 21.32 -3.48
C ALA A 854 -10.26 20.09 -4.35
N ALA A 855 -11.37 19.41 -4.08
CA ALA A 855 -11.85 18.29 -4.87
C ALA A 855 -12.16 18.67 -6.33
N TRP A 856 -12.71 19.87 -6.56
CA TRP A 856 -12.96 20.39 -7.91
C TRP A 856 -11.65 20.67 -8.65
N ALA A 857 -10.66 21.27 -8.00
CA ALA A 857 -9.33 21.45 -8.58
C ALA A 857 -8.70 20.09 -8.94
N MET A 858 -8.81 19.10 -8.06
CA MET A 858 -8.36 17.72 -8.35
C MET A 858 -9.12 17.07 -9.52
N VAL A 859 -10.42 17.37 -9.69
CA VAL A 859 -11.19 16.93 -10.86
C VAL A 859 -10.67 17.59 -12.15
N CYS A 860 -10.32 18.87 -12.10
CA CYS A 860 -9.74 19.57 -13.25
C CYS A 860 -8.40 18.95 -13.69
N ASP A 861 -7.60 18.49 -12.73
CA ASP A 861 -6.30 17.85 -13.02
C ASP A 861 -6.46 16.38 -13.44
N HIS A 862 -7.50 15.70 -12.98
CA HIS A 862 -7.78 14.27 -13.27
C HIS A 862 -9.18 14.00 -13.84
N PRO A 863 -9.60 14.63 -14.96
CA PRO A 863 -11.01 14.64 -15.38
C PRO A 863 -11.50 13.29 -15.93
N TRP A 864 -10.64 12.52 -16.60
CA TRP A 864 -11.05 11.36 -17.39
C TRP A 864 -11.18 10.07 -16.60
N LEU A 865 -10.17 9.73 -15.80
CA LEU A 865 -10.10 8.49 -15.01
C LEU A 865 -10.20 8.74 -13.50
N GLY A 866 -10.14 10.01 -13.07
CA GLY A 866 -10.00 10.35 -11.67
C GLY A 866 -8.63 9.95 -11.12
N VAL A 867 -8.49 9.97 -9.80
CA VAL A 867 -7.32 9.51 -9.05
C VAL A 867 -7.41 8.02 -8.69
N GLY A 868 -8.53 7.36 -9.01
CA GLY A 868 -8.77 5.95 -8.73
C GLY A 868 -9.45 5.69 -7.38
N LEU A 869 -9.90 4.45 -7.19
CA LEU A 869 -10.61 4.02 -5.98
C LEU A 869 -9.71 4.18 -4.74
N ASP A 870 -10.23 4.81 -3.69
CA ASP A 870 -9.57 4.99 -2.38
C ASP A 870 -8.23 5.74 -2.42
N ASN A 871 -8.00 6.57 -3.46
CA ASN A 871 -6.76 7.33 -3.65
C ASN A 871 -6.85 8.81 -3.23
N PHE A 872 -8.05 9.34 -2.96
CA PHE A 872 -8.27 10.77 -2.64
C PHE A 872 -7.39 11.29 -1.50
N LEU A 873 -7.21 10.50 -0.43
CA LEU A 873 -6.40 10.84 0.74
C LEU A 873 -4.97 11.27 0.37
N TYR A 874 -4.35 10.59 -0.59
CA TYR A 874 -2.96 10.80 -0.96
C TYR A 874 -2.75 12.05 -1.83
N TYR A 875 -3.81 12.46 -2.55
CA TYR A 875 -3.78 13.67 -3.38
C TYR A 875 -4.28 14.89 -2.61
N TYR A 876 -5.20 14.72 -1.65
CA TYR A 876 -5.89 15.85 -1.03
C TYR A 876 -4.94 16.88 -0.43
N GLY A 877 -3.81 16.44 0.13
CA GLY A 877 -2.76 17.30 0.67
C GLY A 877 -2.30 18.42 -0.28
N ASP A 878 -2.29 18.18 -1.59
CA ASP A 878 -1.84 19.16 -2.59
C ASP A 878 -2.87 20.27 -2.87
N TYR A 879 -4.13 20.02 -2.52
CA TYR A 879 -5.25 20.89 -2.86
C TYR A 879 -5.83 21.60 -1.63
N ILE A 880 -5.26 21.38 -0.44
CA ILE A 880 -5.75 21.99 0.81
C ILE A 880 -5.62 23.50 0.72
N LEU A 881 -6.75 24.18 0.91
CA LEU A 881 -6.78 25.63 0.99
C LEU A 881 -6.39 26.12 2.39
N PRO A 882 -5.77 27.31 2.52
CA PRO A 882 -5.39 27.88 3.82
C PRO A 882 -6.53 27.86 4.83
N GLY A 883 -6.28 27.39 6.06
CA GLY A 883 -7.27 27.27 7.13
C GLY A 883 -8.12 25.99 7.09
N ALA A 884 -7.93 25.10 6.12
CA ALA A 884 -8.59 23.79 6.02
C ALA A 884 -7.68 22.60 6.39
N GLU A 885 -6.47 22.86 6.89
CA GLU A 885 -5.42 21.85 7.17
C GLU A 885 -5.81 20.87 8.28
N VAL A 886 -6.76 21.26 9.15
CA VAL A 886 -7.29 20.41 10.23
C VAL A 886 -7.88 19.10 9.70
N GLU A 887 -8.42 19.11 8.48
CA GLU A 887 -9.06 17.95 7.85
C GLU A 887 -8.17 17.26 6.78
N ARG A 888 -6.85 17.47 6.80
CA ARG A 888 -5.92 16.93 5.78
C ARG A 888 -5.96 15.42 5.53
N TRP A 889 -6.53 14.64 6.46
CA TRP A 889 -6.56 13.17 6.40
C TRP A 889 -7.91 12.60 5.95
N LEU A 890 -8.72 13.39 5.24
CA LEU A 890 -9.99 12.93 4.68
C LEU A 890 -9.78 11.93 3.53
N SER A 891 -10.59 10.88 3.50
CA SER A 891 -10.55 9.84 2.47
C SER A 891 -11.52 10.07 1.30
N HIS A 892 -12.36 11.10 1.36
CA HIS A 892 -13.31 11.45 0.28
C HIS A 892 -13.81 12.90 0.40
N PRO A 893 -14.35 13.48 -0.70
CA PRO A 893 -14.72 14.90 -0.74
C PRO A 893 -16.07 15.25 -0.09
N HIS A 894 -16.73 14.31 0.61
CA HIS A 894 -18.06 14.53 1.21
C HIS A 894 -19.11 15.10 0.21
N ASN A 895 -19.08 14.63 -1.04
CA ASN A 895 -20.03 15.01 -2.08
C ASN A 895 -20.16 13.88 -3.09
N LEU A 896 -21.35 13.30 -3.24
CA LEU A 896 -21.56 12.13 -4.09
C LEU A 896 -21.10 12.30 -5.55
N VAL A 897 -21.18 13.50 -6.14
CA VAL A 897 -20.79 13.71 -7.53
C VAL A 897 -19.28 13.77 -7.65
N LEU A 898 -18.63 14.58 -6.79
CA LEU A 898 -17.17 14.70 -6.76
C LEU A 898 -16.51 13.38 -6.38
N ASP A 899 -17.12 12.62 -5.46
CA ASP A 899 -16.60 11.32 -5.02
C ASP A 899 -16.63 10.28 -6.16
N PHE A 900 -17.74 10.19 -6.91
CA PHE A 900 -17.79 9.34 -8.11
C PHE A 900 -16.84 9.82 -9.21
N TRP A 901 -16.70 11.12 -9.41
CA TRP A 901 -15.81 11.67 -10.43
C TRP A 901 -14.35 11.39 -10.08
N LEU A 902 -13.92 11.65 -8.85
CA LEU A 902 -12.53 11.44 -8.44
C LEU A 902 -12.14 9.97 -8.38
N ARG A 903 -13.06 9.06 -8.09
CA ARG A 903 -12.75 7.61 -8.02
C ARG A 903 -12.81 6.89 -9.36
N LEU A 904 -13.70 7.31 -10.25
CA LEU A 904 -14.03 6.60 -11.50
C LEU A 904 -13.93 7.48 -12.75
N GLY A 905 -13.48 8.73 -12.62
CA GLY A 905 -13.45 9.73 -13.68
C GLY A 905 -14.84 10.21 -14.11
N ILE A 906 -14.92 10.87 -15.26
CA ILE A 906 -16.20 11.32 -15.84
C ILE A 906 -17.17 10.14 -16.07
N GLY A 907 -16.63 8.94 -16.34
CA GLY A 907 -17.42 7.70 -16.41
C GLY A 907 -18.14 7.38 -15.09
N GLY A 908 -17.55 7.74 -13.95
CA GLY A 908 -18.17 7.68 -12.62
C GLY A 908 -19.44 8.52 -12.51
N VAL A 909 -19.42 9.75 -13.02
CA VAL A 909 -20.61 10.63 -13.01
C VAL A 909 -21.72 10.04 -13.87
N MET A 910 -21.39 9.51 -15.06
CA MET A 910 -22.35 8.83 -15.92
C MET A 910 -22.94 7.58 -15.25
N LEU A 911 -22.12 6.80 -14.55
CA LEU A 911 -22.56 5.63 -13.78
C LEU A 911 -23.48 6.03 -12.64
N LEU A 912 -23.14 7.06 -11.87
CA LEU A 912 -23.98 7.58 -10.80
C LEU A 912 -25.37 7.96 -11.34
N VAL A 913 -25.43 8.72 -12.43
CA VAL A 913 -26.69 9.09 -13.08
C VAL A 913 -27.44 7.84 -13.54
N GLY A 914 -26.76 6.89 -14.20
CA GLY A 914 -27.35 5.63 -14.64
C GLY A 914 -27.92 4.79 -13.50
N LEU A 915 -27.22 4.71 -12.36
CA LEU A 915 -27.66 3.99 -11.17
C LEU A 915 -28.86 4.66 -10.51
N LEU A 916 -28.86 5.99 -10.35
CA LEU A 916 -29.97 6.74 -9.77
C LEU A 916 -31.22 6.72 -10.65
N VAL A 917 -31.06 6.95 -11.96
CA VAL A 917 -32.17 6.85 -12.94
C VAL A 917 -32.67 5.41 -13.02
N GLY A 918 -31.78 4.42 -12.97
CA GLY A 918 -32.11 3.00 -12.97
C GLY A 918 -32.95 2.61 -11.77
N PHE A 919 -32.51 3.03 -10.58
CA PHE A 919 -33.26 2.85 -9.34
C PHE A 919 -34.63 3.51 -9.42
N ALA A 920 -34.70 4.80 -9.76
CA ALA A 920 -35.95 5.56 -9.84
C ALA A 920 -36.94 4.93 -10.83
N HIS A 921 -36.47 4.57 -12.03
CA HIS A 921 -37.29 3.92 -13.05
C HIS A 921 -37.87 2.59 -12.55
N LYS A 922 -37.03 1.72 -11.97
CA LYS A 922 -37.48 0.41 -11.46
C LYS A 922 -38.38 0.54 -10.25
N ALA A 923 -38.10 1.46 -9.34
CA ALA A 923 -38.89 1.67 -8.14
C ALA A 923 -40.26 2.27 -8.44
N VAL A 924 -40.36 3.26 -9.34
CA VAL A 924 -41.66 3.79 -9.79
C VAL A 924 -42.48 2.71 -10.50
N LYS A 925 -41.83 1.90 -11.37
CA LYS A 925 -42.50 0.78 -12.03
C LYS A 925 -43.03 -0.23 -11.00
N ALA A 926 -42.20 -0.65 -10.04
CA ALA A 926 -42.59 -1.56 -8.97
C ALA A 926 -43.77 -1.00 -8.15
N TYR A 927 -43.69 0.26 -7.71
CA TYR A 927 -44.73 0.91 -6.91
C TYR A 927 -46.08 0.98 -7.64
N ARG A 928 -46.06 1.21 -8.96
CA ARG A 928 -47.28 1.27 -9.80
C ARG A 928 -47.83 -0.12 -10.14
N SER A 929 -46.97 -1.13 -10.28
CA SER A 929 -47.39 -2.47 -10.67
C SER A 929 -47.83 -3.36 -9.51
N LEU A 930 -47.31 -3.11 -8.30
CA LEU A 930 -47.62 -3.95 -7.14
C LEU A 930 -49.01 -3.63 -6.56
N PRO A 931 -49.77 -4.64 -6.12
CA PRO A 931 -51.01 -4.42 -5.38
C PRO A 931 -50.73 -3.74 -4.04
N GLU A 932 -51.75 -3.10 -3.46
CA GLU A 932 -51.69 -2.64 -2.07
C GLU A 932 -51.35 -3.81 -1.14
N GLY A 933 -50.39 -3.62 -0.24
CA GLY A 933 -49.87 -4.67 0.63
C GLY A 933 -48.38 -4.49 0.96
N ASP A 934 -47.78 -5.53 1.55
CA ASP A 934 -46.42 -5.48 2.10
C ASP A 934 -45.36 -5.13 1.05
N SER A 935 -45.34 -5.84 -0.08
CA SER A 935 -44.40 -5.55 -1.18
C SER A 935 -44.46 -4.10 -1.67
N ARG A 936 -45.64 -3.49 -1.80
CA ARG A 936 -45.76 -2.09 -2.23
C ARG A 936 -45.29 -1.12 -1.16
N ALA A 937 -45.56 -1.40 0.11
CA ALA A 937 -45.05 -0.62 1.23
C ALA A 937 -43.51 -0.73 1.33
N MET A 938 -42.93 -1.92 1.11
CA MET A 938 -41.49 -2.12 1.07
C MET A 938 -40.83 -1.35 -0.09
N ALA A 939 -41.41 -1.41 -1.29
CA ALA A 939 -40.95 -0.63 -2.44
C ALA A 939 -40.90 0.87 -2.13
N LEU A 940 -41.97 1.40 -1.53
CA LEU A 940 -42.03 2.80 -1.11
C LEU A 940 -40.98 3.11 -0.01
N GLY A 941 -40.74 2.18 0.90
CA GLY A 941 -39.69 2.25 1.90
C GLY A 941 -38.28 2.39 1.31
N PHE A 942 -37.93 1.56 0.32
CA PHE A 942 -36.64 1.67 -0.38
C PHE A 942 -36.50 2.99 -1.14
N VAL A 943 -37.59 3.53 -1.69
CA VAL A 943 -37.58 4.87 -2.31
C VAL A 943 -37.29 5.97 -1.29
N GLY A 944 -37.92 5.90 -0.12
CA GLY A 944 -37.61 6.80 1.00
C GLY A 944 -36.15 6.67 1.45
N GLY A 945 -35.63 5.44 1.57
CA GLY A 945 -34.22 5.19 1.91
C GLY A 945 -33.24 5.74 0.88
N MET A 946 -33.58 5.65 -0.42
CA MET A 946 -32.77 6.22 -1.49
C MET A 946 -32.76 7.76 -1.44
N ALA A 947 -33.92 8.37 -1.14
CA ALA A 947 -34.01 9.81 -0.95
C ALA A 947 -33.13 10.27 0.22
N ALA A 948 -33.12 9.53 1.33
CA ALA A 948 -32.19 9.79 2.44
C ALA A 948 -30.73 9.69 1.99
N ALA A 949 -30.38 8.60 1.30
CA ALA A 949 -29.02 8.34 0.83
C ALA A 949 -28.50 9.47 -0.07
N VAL A 950 -29.30 9.94 -1.03
CA VAL A 950 -28.91 11.04 -1.94
C VAL A 950 -28.79 12.36 -1.17
N ALA A 951 -29.73 12.66 -0.27
CA ALA A 951 -29.73 13.92 0.47
C ALA A 951 -28.55 14.05 1.43
N HIS A 952 -28.26 13.01 2.21
CA HIS A 952 -27.12 13.01 3.13
C HIS A 952 -25.79 12.81 2.39
N GLY A 953 -25.75 11.93 1.38
CA GLY A 953 -24.56 11.72 0.54
C GLY A 953 -24.16 12.94 -0.30
N SER A 954 -25.01 13.96 -0.41
CA SER A 954 -24.63 15.24 -1.04
C SER A 954 -23.66 16.06 -0.18
N ILE A 955 -23.53 15.72 1.11
CA ILE A 955 -22.65 16.39 2.07
C ILE A 955 -21.82 15.41 2.92
N ASP A 956 -21.83 14.12 2.56
CA ASP A 956 -21.11 13.04 3.23
C ASP A 956 -20.98 11.82 2.28
N SER A 957 -20.63 10.65 2.81
CA SER A 957 -20.46 9.39 2.06
C SER A 957 -21.76 8.86 1.44
N PHE A 958 -21.76 8.56 0.13
CA PHE A 958 -22.92 8.00 -0.58
C PHE A 958 -22.80 6.49 -0.88
N PHE A 959 -21.73 6.07 -1.55
CA PHE A 959 -21.62 4.71 -2.09
C PHE A 959 -20.36 3.96 -1.67
N PHE A 960 -19.18 4.61 -1.64
CA PHE A 960 -17.88 3.94 -1.50
C PHE A 960 -17.52 3.51 -0.06
N VAL A 961 -18.49 2.89 0.61
CA VAL A 961 -18.36 2.25 1.92
C VAL A 961 -19.15 0.95 1.85
N ILE A 962 -18.62 -0.14 2.42
CA ILE A 962 -19.13 -1.52 2.20
C ILE A 962 -20.64 -1.62 2.48
N GLU A 963 -21.10 -1.22 3.67
CA GLU A 963 -22.52 -1.30 4.05
C GLU A 963 -23.42 -0.42 3.16
N LEU A 964 -22.90 0.71 2.67
CA LEU A 964 -23.65 1.66 1.85
C LEU A 964 -23.82 1.16 0.41
N ALA A 965 -22.75 0.63 -0.19
CA ALA A 965 -22.77 -0.02 -1.50
C ALA A 965 -23.65 -1.27 -1.50
N TYR A 966 -23.52 -2.11 -0.47
CA TYR A 966 -24.31 -3.33 -0.34
C TYR A 966 -25.79 -3.02 -0.15
N TRP A 967 -26.14 -2.05 0.70
CA TRP A 967 -27.53 -1.60 0.83
C TRP A 967 -28.07 -1.04 -0.48
N PHE A 968 -27.29 -0.21 -1.18
CA PHE A 968 -27.70 0.41 -2.45
C PHE A 968 -28.02 -0.64 -3.51
N LEU A 969 -27.08 -1.57 -3.76
CA LEU A 969 -27.26 -2.60 -4.78
C LEU A 969 -28.26 -3.68 -4.34
N PHE A 970 -28.42 -3.94 -3.04
CA PHE A 970 -29.54 -4.72 -2.52
C PHE A 970 -30.89 -4.07 -2.87
N ALA A 971 -31.06 -2.79 -2.56
CA ALA A 971 -32.30 -2.06 -2.84
C ALA A 971 -32.59 -2.00 -4.34
N LEU A 972 -31.56 -1.79 -5.17
CA LEU A 972 -31.65 -1.81 -6.64
C LEU A 972 -32.09 -3.18 -7.17
N ALA A 973 -31.48 -4.27 -6.69
CA ALA A 973 -31.89 -5.63 -7.04
C ALA A 973 -33.35 -5.86 -6.64
N TRP A 974 -33.72 -5.45 -5.41
CA TRP A 974 -35.04 -5.64 -4.86
C TRP A 974 -36.12 -4.97 -5.71
N VAL A 975 -35.99 -3.68 -6.03
CA VAL A 975 -36.98 -2.95 -6.85
C VAL A 975 -37.01 -3.44 -8.30
N THR A 976 -35.85 -3.85 -8.84
CA THR A 976 -35.75 -4.41 -10.19
C THR A 976 -36.55 -5.70 -10.31
N MET A 977 -36.45 -6.57 -9.30
CA MET A 977 -37.20 -7.83 -9.22
C MET A 977 -38.68 -7.60 -8.93
N ALA A 978 -39.01 -6.71 -8.00
CA ALA A 978 -40.39 -6.38 -7.66
C ALA A 978 -41.18 -5.84 -8.87
N SER A 979 -40.51 -5.08 -9.75
CA SER A 979 -41.10 -4.54 -10.98
C SER A 979 -41.48 -5.59 -12.04
N GLN A 980 -41.07 -6.85 -11.86
CA GLN A 980 -41.30 -7.97 -12.80
C GLN A 980 -42.47 -8.87 -12.41
N ALA A 981 -42.91 -8.83 -11.15
CA ALA A 981 -43.86 -9.78 -10.57
C ALA A 981 -45.27 -9.80 -11.22
N ARG A 982 -45.60 -8.85 -12.12
CA ARG A 982 -46.83 -8.88 -12.93
C ARG A 982 -46.66 -9.46 -14.33
N SER A 983 -45.46 -9.51 -14.90
CA SER A 983 -45.25 -9.88 -16.31
C SER A 983 -45.19 -11.40 -16.59
N SER A 984 -45.39 -12.23 -15.58
CA SER A 984 -45.33 -13.70 -15.67
C SER A 984 -46.65 -14.41 -15.34
N ASN A 985 -47.72 -13.64 -15.08
CA ASN A 985 -49.08 -14.13 -14.84
C ASN A 985 -50.07 -13.70 -15.94
N GLU A 986 -49.57 -13.11 -17.01
CA GLU A 986 -50.20 -13.04 -18.35
C GLU A 986 -49.46 -14.05 -19.23
#